data_AF-A0A182GRJ9-F1
#
_entry.id   AF-A0A182GRJ9-F1
#
_cell.length_a   1.000
_cell.length_b   1.000
_cell.length_c   1.000
_cell.angle_alpha   90.00
_cell.angle_beta   90.00
_cell.angle_gamma   90.00
#
_symmetry.space_group_name_H-M   'P 1'
#
loop_
_entity.id
_entity.type
_entity.pdbx_description
1 polymer ?
#
loop_
_entity_poly.entity_id
_entity_poly.type
_entity_poly.pdbx_seq_one_letter_code
_entity_poly.pdbx_strand_id
1 'polypeptide(L)'
;MTTFLSLVVCGILLIELASPIGATICTSCSSADDSKCSAANFTGPTKECYNVNPCAVAIITGTGHTFRGCSTDPECYSNDLCETCDGDGCNSGAYPPGRRSCLTCSNGEGAASCEVVTSDRDQLSAACVLHFQDEACVTVFQDFKPLLRGCLGDMDVGVKTLCESGSADCVICRENDCNAVNVRLDEQCLQCDSQDRGCNDASHSASACEKASGGKCYSRILSDFRCKSCHSANTAACVRDPYTVLDKECPMNDTACATVVISATGHLYRGCSTDAECVAEGDACITCDEYRNCNFYRYPTDRLDCYVCETSANPNCATLPYNRQFEQECLRQVAGDDCVTIFDEFRVIRRECRSGLADSDLRKCNTEGGRECVACSGIGCNKITVRQDDNCLQCSSEDGLNCASGRRASTVCKRSSDGVCYNRLDQNGTLHRGCLSDLNEEDQRTCLASNDHQCKTCSGPGCNNNIFPSNALQCFQCDSLENVDCVQNQSSTTFVNPCRRYVNGDTCYTRLRTDGSIERGCQSSLVATCSSLTNVSCTTCEGPACNTEVYPWGRRSCFQCDGLNDLTCGLEQTRQDDAKVCLMFQPDDRCYTILQNGKVKRGCASEFDTDVCYGLENTQCQTCAMDNCNNLSEVGLRSSGWIAQTSTFIVWIAMLFYFTCIRRTFCLL
;
A
#
# COMPACT_ATOMS: atom_id res chain seq x y z
N MET A 1 30.02 51.50 41.80
CA MET A 1 28.82 51.45 40.94
C MET A 1 29.17 50.60 39.72
N THR A 2 28.23 49.76 39.27
CA THR A 2 28.29 48.88 38.09
C THR A 2 29.22 47.66 38.15
N THR A 3 28.92 46.66 39.01
CA THR A 3 29.26 45.23 38.79
C THR A 3 28.51 44.29 39.79
N PHE A 4 27.25 44.57 40.11
CA PHE A 4 26.43 43.69 40.97
C PHE A 4 24.94 43.67 40.57
N LEU A 5 24.65 43.85 39.28
CA LEU A 5 23.27 43.90 38.76
C LEU A 5 23.06 43.08 37.47
N SER A 6 23.82 42.01 37.26
CA SER A 6 23.65 41.13 36.09
C SER A 6 23.64 39.63 36.42
N LEU A 7 23.55 39.25 37.70
CA LEU A 7 23.50 37.84 38.13
C LEU A 7 22.27 37.45 38.95
N VAL A 8 21.29 38.36 39.12
CA VAL A 8 20.02 38.06 39.84
C VAL A 8 18.79 38.12 38.92
N VAL A 9 18.92 38.59 37.68
CA VAL A 9 17.80 38.64 36.72
C VAL A 9 17.80 37.46 35.74
N CYS A 10 18.80 36.57 35.80
CA CYS A 10 18.82 35.30 35.03
C CYS A 10 18.57 34.06 35.90
N GLY A 11 18.27 34.24 37.20
CA GLY A 11 18.02 33.17 38.17
C GLY A 11 16.58 33.09 38.69
N ILE A 12 15.69 34.00 38.27
CA ILE A 12 14.25 34.02 38.66
C ILE A 12 13.35 33.98 37.40
N LEU A 13 13.87 33.48 36.27
CA LEU A 13 13.11 33.29 35.03
C LEU A 13 13.35 31.92 34.39
N LEU A 14 13.71 30.93 35.22
CA LEU A 14 13.88 29.52 34.86
C LEU A 14 13.27 28.55 35.91
N ILE A 15 12.21 28.98 36.63
CA ILE A 15 11.39 28.08 37.48
C ILE A 15 9.89 28.12 37.05
N GLU A 16 9.57 28.61 35.85
CA GLU A 16 8.21 28.50 35.28
C GLU A 16 8.23 27.95 33.84
N LEU A 17 9.04 26.92 33.60
CA LEU A 17 8.94 26.06 32.40
C LEU A 17 8.76 24.58 32.76
N ALA A 18 8.23 24.28 33.95
CA ALA A 18 7.37 23.10 34.05
C ALA A 18 6.01 23.56 33.54
N SER A 19 5.67 23.20 32.30
CA SER A 19 4.28 23.23 31.84
C SER A 19 3.41 22.70 32.98
N PRO A 20 2.25 23.31 33.30
CA PRO A 20 1.32 22.66 34.21
C PRO A 20 1.12 21.26 33.63
N ILE A 21 1.52 20.22 34.38
CA ILE A 21 1.33 18.84 33.94
C ILE A 21 -0.16 18.75 33.65
N GLY A 22 -0.52 18.62 32.38
CA GLY A 22 -1.91 18.56 31.97
C GLY A 22 -2.58 17.47 32.77
N ALA A 23 -3.76 17.75 33.32
CA ALA A 23 -4.53 16.74 34.03
C ALA A 23 -4.75 15.54 33.08
N THR A 24 -4.30 14.36 33.49
CA THR A 24 -4.60 13.12 32.76
C THR A 24 -5.82 12.48 33.42
N ILE A 25 -6.77 12.06 32.60
CA ILE A 25 -8.02 11.46 33.06
C ILE A 25 -7.77 9.97 33.25
N CYS A 26 -7.70 9.53 34.50
CA CYS A 26 -7.45 8.14 34.85
C CYS A 26 -8.74 7.44 35.30
N THR A 27 -8.84 6.15 35.03
CA THR A 27 -9.90 5.31 35.59
C THR A 27 -9.75 5.25 37.11
N SER A 28 -10.86 5.40 37.84
CA SER A 28 -10.92 5.43 39.30
C SER A 28 -11.95 4.46 39.85
N CYS A 29 -11.50 3.36 40.44
CA CYS A 29 -12.39 2.38 41.07
C CYS A 29 -11.66 1.46 42.05
N SER A 30 -12.43 0.78 42.90
CA SER A 30 -11.99 -0.33 43.74
C SER A 30 -12.91 -1.52 43.51
N SER A 31 -12.34 -2.70 43.29
CA SER A 31 -13.13 -3.94 43.14
C SER A 31 -13.79 -4.41 44.44
N ALA A 32 -13.45 -3.81 45.57
CA ALA A 32 -14.16 -4.02 46.83
C ALA A 32 -15.54 -3.34 46.83
N ASP A 33 -15.65 -2.20 46.12
CA ASP A 33 -16.88 -1.40 46.05
C ASP A 33 -17.68 -1.69 44.76
N ASP A 34 -16.98 -1.89 43.65
CA ASP A 34 -17.56 -2.28 42.36
C ASP A 34 -16.76 -3.43 41.76
N SER A 35 -17.32 -4.64 41.86
CA SER A 35 -16.76 -5.87 41.27
C SER A 35 -16.29 -5.72 39.82
N LYS A 36 -16.93 -4.86 39.01
CA LYS A 36 -16.54 -4.65 37.60
C LYS A 36 -15.18 -3.98 37.45
N CYS A 37 -14.64 -3.35 38.49
CA CYS A 37 -13.32 -2.73 38.46
C CYS A 37 -12.18 -3.72 38.11
N SER A 38 -12.38 -5.02 38.36
CA SER A 38 -11.45 -6.10 37.97
C SER A 38 -11.46 -6.41 36.47
N ALA A 39 -12.49 -5.98 35.74
CA ALA A 39 -12.68 -6.30 34.32
C ALA A 39 -11.61 -5.64 33.43
N ALA A 40 -11.37 -6.26 32.28
CA ALA A 40 -10.62 -5.65 31.19
C ALA A 40 -11.48 -4.55 30.53
N ASN A 41 -10.85 -3.43 30.15
CA ASN A 41 -11.50 -2.30 29.49
C ASN A 41 -12.63 -1.68 30.32
N PHE A 42 -12.40 -1.51 31.63
CA PHE A 42 -13.41 -0.94 32.52
C PHE A 42 -13.76 0.50 32.13
N THR A 43 -15.05 0.73 31.85
CA THR A 43 -15.63 2.05 31.60
C THR A 43 -16.45 2.48 32.81
N GLY A 44 -15.84 3.25 33.72
CA GLY A 44 -16.50 3.71 34.93
C GLY A 44 -16.00 5.08 35.38
N PRO A 45 -16.12 5.42 36.68
CA PRO A 45 -15.74 6.74 37.19
C PRO A 45 -14.28 7.06 36.86
N THR A 46 -14.02 8.32 36.52
CA THR A 46 -12.68 8.82 36.25
C THR A 46 -12.30 9.92 37.24
N LYS A 47 -11.01 10.15 37.39
CA LYS A 47 -10.48 11.29 38.14
C LYS A 47 -9.28 11.91 37.45
N GLU A 48 -9.07 13.19 37.71
CA GLU A 48 -7.90 13.92 37.23
C GLU A 48 -6.69 13.60 38.10
N CYS A 49 -5.61 13.13 37.47
CA CYS A 49 -4.34 12.83 38.10
C CYS A 49 -3.27 13.76 37.53
N TYR A 50 -2.40 14.25 38.42
CA TYR A 50 -1.34 15.19 38.09
C TYR A 50 -0.01 14.56 38.50
N ASN A 51 0.86 14.19 37.54
CA ASN A 51 2.28 13.80 37.67
C ASN A 51 2.76 13.07 36.40
N VAL A 52 4.05 12.70 36.33
CA VAL A 52 4.58 11.79 35.29
C VAL A 52 4.11 10.36 35.57
N ASN A 53 3.60 9.64 34.56
CA ASN A 53 2.85 8.38 34.71
C ASN A 53 1.68 8.52 35.71
N PRO A 54 0.71 9.40 35.43
CA PRO A 54 -0.29 9.83 36.39
C PRO A 54 -1.31 8.74 36.74
N CYS A 55 -1.58 7.79 35.84
CA CYS A 55 -2.55 6.73 36.08
C CYS A 55 -1.89 5.48 36.66
N ALA A 56 -2.61 4.79 37.54
CA ALA A 56 -2.13 3.60 38.22
C ALA A 56 -3.19 2.50 38.30
N VAL A 57 -2.74 1.25 38.28
CA VAL A 57 -3.53 0.06 38.59
C VAL A 57 -2.74 -0.83 39.55
N ALA A 58 -3.39 -1.30 40.60
CA ALA A 58 -2.74 -2.10 41.65
C ALA A 58 -3.61 -3.28 42.11
N ILE A 59 -2.97 -4.31 42.64
CA ILE A 59 -3.62 -5.34 43.47
C ILE A 59 -3.31 -5.05 44.93
N ILE A 60 -4.34 -4.80 45.74
CA ILE A 60 -4.18 -4.50 47.17
C ILE A 60 -3.71 -5.76 47.90
N THR A 61 -2.47 -5.70 48.40
CA THR A 61 -1.85 -6.82 49.13
C THR A 61 -2.67 -7.17 50.37
N GLY A 62 -2.97 -8.46 50.55
CA GLY A 62 -3.74 -8.98 51.67
C GLY A 62 -5.25 -9.15 51.40
N THR A 63 -5.84 -8.30 50.55
CA THR A 63 -7.26 -8.46 50.16
C THR A 63 -7.42 -9.01 48.74
N GLY A 64 -6.45 -8.79 47.85
CA GLY A 64 -6.49 -9.26 46.47
C GLY A 64 -7.35 -8.40 45.54
N HIS A 65 -7.93 -7.30 46.03
CA HIS A 65 -8.77 -6.41 45.24
C HIS A 65 -7.95 -5.56 44.26
N THR A 66 -8.52 -5.31 43.09
CA THR A 66 -8.04 -4.32 42.11
C THR A 66 -8.36 -2.91 42.59
N PHE A 67 -7.38 -2.04 42.45
CA PHE A 67 -7.51 -0.61 42.56
C PHE A 67 -7.08 0.05 41.25
N ARG A 68 -7.83 1.03 40.78
CA ARG A 68 -7.46 1.91 39.66
C ARG A 68 -7.57 3.35 40.15
N GLY A 69 -6.53 4.15 39.89
CA GLY A 69 -6.48 5.53 40.36
C GLY A 69 -5.27 6.30 39.86
N CYS A 70 -4.79 7.24 40.68
CA CYS A 70 -3.59 8.01 40.45
C CYS A 70 -2.37 7.29 41.05
N SER A 71 -1.18 7.51 40.47
CA SER A 71 0.08 6.99 40.99
C SER A 71 0.46 7.51 42.39
N THR A 72 -0.13 8.63 42.81
CA THR A 72 0.05 9.20 44.16
C THR A 72 -0.90 8.64 45.21
N ASP A 73 -1.87 7.81 44.81
CA ASP A 73 -2.82 7.26 45.77
C ASP A 73 -2.13 6.28 46.73
N PRO A 74 -2.51 6.25 48.02
CA PRO A 74 -1.91 5.37 49.03
C PRO A 74 -1.87 3.89 48.62
N GLU A 75 -2.89 3.45 47.89
CA GLU A 75 -3.10 2.10 47.37
C GLU A 75 -2.03 1.66 46.36
N CYS A 76 -1.35 2.61 45.72
CA CYS A 76 -0.26 2.38 44.75
C CYS A 76 1.10 2.81 45.29
N TYR A 77 1.20 3.97 45.96
CA TYR A 77 2.47 4.59 46.39
C TYR A 77 3.36 3.70 47.26
N SER A 78 2.79 2.68 47.92
CA SER A 78 3.51 1.75 48.80
C SER A 78 3.31 0.27 48.48
N ASN A 79 2.86 -0.04 47.25
CA ASN A 79 2.44 -1.37 46.86
C ASN A 79 3.30 -1.93 45.71
N ASP A 80 4.04 -3.00 45.99
CA ASP A 80 4.92 -3.67 45.01
C ASP A 80 4.15 -4.33 43.84
N LEU A 81 2.82 -4.47 43.97
CA LEU A 81 1.90 -4.92 42.91
C LEU A 81 1.10 -3.73 42.34
N CYS A 82 1.79 -2.63 42.03
CA CYS A 82 1.23 -1.49 41.30
C CYS A 82 1.99 -1.24 39.99
N GLU A 83 1.26 -0.97 38.91
CA GLU A 83 1.78 -0.47 37.65
C GLU A 83 1.23 0.93 37.34
N THR A 84 2.10 1.80 36.83
CA THR A 84 1.74 3.16 36.42
C THR A 84 1.91 3.33 34.93
N CYS A 85 1.06 4.14 34.30
CA CYS A 85 1.11 4.41 32.87
C CYS A 85 0.80 5.89 32.57
N ASP A 86 1.08 6.30 31.34
CA ASP A 86 0.85 7.64 30.84
C ASP A 86 -0.18 7.67 29.71
N GLY A 87 -1.04 8.69 29.71
CA GLY A 87 -2.18 8.84 28.79
C GLY A 87 -3.56 8.55 29.41
N ASP A 88 -4.59 9.18 28.86
CA ASP A 88 -5.97 9.08 29.36
C ASP A 88 -6.47 7.63 29.33
N GLY A 89 -6.98 7.15 30.47
CA GLY A 89 -7.56 5.81 30.62
C GLY A 89 -6.57 4.66 30.38
N CYS A 90 -5.26 4.90 30.37
CA CYS A 90 -4.25 3.85 30.12
C CYS A 90 -4.30 2.73 31.17
N ASN A 91 -4.79 3.04 32.38
CA ASN A 91 -4.96 2.11 33.48
C ASN A 91 -6.31 1.35 33.43
N SER A 92 -6.91 1.15 32.25
CA SER A 92 -8.20 0.45 32.08
C SER A 92 -8.07 -1.02 31.63
N GLY A 93 -6.88 -1.44 31.20
CA GLY A 93 -6.60 -2.81 30.75
C GLY A 93 -6.66 -3.85 31.88
N ALA A 94 -6.64 -5.15 31.53
CA ALA A 94 -6.60 -6.23 32.50
C ALA A 94 -5.29 -6.18 33.33
N TYR A 95 -5.40 -6.26 34.65
CA TYR A 95 -4.25 -6.24 35.55
C TYR A 95 -4.40 -7.25 36.70
N PRO A 96 -3.38 -8.07 37.01
CA PRO A 96 -2.15 -8.24 36.25
C PRO A 96 -2.40 -8.79 34.83
N PRO A 97 -1.42 -8.69 33.89
CA PRO A 97 -1.54 -9.33 32.59
C PRO A 97 -1.86 -10.83 32.73
N GLY A 98 -2.86 -11.31 32.00
CA GLY A 98 -3.33 -12.70 32.14
C GLY A 98 -4.24 -12.95 33.35
N ARG A 99 -4.84 -11.89 33.91
CA ARG A 99 -5.84 -12.01 34.99
C ARG A 99 -6.87 -13.10 34.67
N ARG A 100 -7.10 -13.99 35.66
CA ARG A 100 -8.03 -15.12 35.55
C ARG A 100 -9.45 -14.64 35.24
N SER A 101 -10.06 -15.26 34.23
CA SER A 101 -11.49 -15.17 33.93
C SER A 101 -12.16 -16.53 34.14
N CYS A 102 -13.38 -16.50 34.66
CA CYS A 102 -14.22 -17.68 34.85
C CYS A 102 -15.64 -17.39 34.38
N LEU A 103 -16.38 -18.43 34.00
CA LEU A 103 -17.82 -18.30 33.76
C LEU A 103 -18.52 -18.05 35.10
N THR A 104 -19.45 -17.09 35.12
CA THR A 104 -20.19 -16.69 36.31
C THR A 104 -21.69 -16.85 36.11
N CYS A 105 -22.38 -17.48 37.06
CA CYS A 105 -23.83 -17.62 37.06
C CYS A 105 -24.30 -18.03 38.47
N SER A 106 -25.56 -17.74 38.81
CA SER A 106 -26.21 -18.29 40.01
C SER A 106 -27.71 -18.44 39.77
N ASN A 107 -28.34 -19.50 40.29
CA ASN A 107 -29.78 -19.73 40.11
C ASN A 107 -30.65 -18.95 41.13
N GLY A 108 -30.22 -17.76 41.56
CA GLY A 108 -30.98 -16.86 42.44
C GLY A 108 -31.95 -15.95 41.68
N GLU A 109 -32.89 -15.31 42.40
CA GLU A 109 -33.82 -14.32 41.79
C GLU A 109 -33.03 -13.18 41.13
N GLY A 110 -33.15 -13.05 39.80
CA GLY A 110 -32.53 -11.99 39.00
C GLY A 110 -31.13 -12.30 38.43
N ALA A 111 -30.61 -13.52 38.61
CA ALA A 111 -29.29 -13.93 38.10
C ALA A 111 -29.39 -14.85 36.86
N ALA A 112 -28.29 -14.95 36.10
CA ALA A 112 -28.21 -15.78 34.89
C ALA A 112 -28.26 -17.27 35.24
N SER A 113 -29.09 -18.04 34.51
CA SER A 113 -29.25 -19.49 34.73
C SER A 113 -27.94 -20.24 34.48
N CYS A 114 -27.62 -21.17 35.38
CA CYS A 114 -26.44 -22.02 35.30
C CYS A 114 -26.65 -23.32 34.49
N GLU A 115 -27.89 -23.64 34.08
CA GLU A 115 -28.28 -24.98 33.65
C GLU A 115 -27.68 -25.44 32.30
N VAL A 116 -27.36 -24.55 31.35
CA VAL A 116 -26.81 -24.95 30.04
C VAL A 116 -25.94 -23.85 29.40
N VAL A 117 -24.67 -24.16 29.05
CA VAL A 117 -23.81 -23.30 28.21
C VAL A 117 -23.80 -23.85 26.78
N THR A 118 -24.64 -23.34 25.87
CA THR A 118 -24.78 -23.86 24.49
C THR A 118 -24.14 -23.00 23.39
N SER A 119 -23.81 -21.73 23.63
CA SER A 119 -23.10 -20.89 22.65
C SER A 119 -22.69 -19.49 23.13
N ASP A 120 -23.23 -18.98 24.24
CA ASP A 120 -22.93 -17.63 24.75
C ASP A 120 -21.80 -17.60 25.81
N ARG A 121 -20.62 -18.14 25.48
CA ARG A 121 -19.46 -18.13 26.41
C ARG A 121 -19.00 -16.72 26.75
N ASP A 122 -19.08 -15.80 25.79
CA ASP A 122 -18.57 -14.43 25.93
C ASP A 122 -19.42 -13.56 26.88
N GLN A 123 -20.69 -13.89 27.10
CA GLN A 123 -21.58 -13.12 27.98
C GLN A 123 -21.50 -13.53 29.46
N LEU A 124 -21.00 -14.74 29.74
CA LEU A 124 -20.91 -15.29 31.10
C LEU A 124 -19.49 -15.20 31.68
N SER A 125 -18.48 -14.97 30.84
CA SER A 125 -17.09 -14.81 31.27
C SER A 125 -16.89 -13.48 32.01
N ALA A 126 -16.33 -13.55 33.21
CA ALA A 126 -15.96 -12.38 33.99
C ALA A 126 -14.59 -12.58 34.66
N ALA A 127 -13.82 -11.50 34.78
CA ALA A 127 -12.57 -11.51 35.52
C ALA A 127 -12.84 -11.67 37.02
N CYS A 128 -12.04 -12.50 37.69
CA CYS A 128 -12.17 -12.70 39.14
C CYS A 128 -12.00 -11.36 39.88
N VAL A 129 -12.87 -11.10 40.85
CA VAL A 129 -12.87 -9.86 41.65
C VAL A 129 -11.60 -9.80 42.48
N LEU A 130 -11.23 -10.93 43.09
CA LEU A 130 -10.00 -11.11 43.83
C LEU A 130 -8.89 -11.73 42.97
N HIS A 131 -7.64 -11.38 43.28
CA HIS A 131 -6.45 -11.96 42.69
C HIS A 131 -5.58 -12.63 43.77
N PHE A 132 -5.53 -13.97 43.76
CA PHE A 132 -4.65 -14.77 44.60
C PHE A 132 -3.83 -15.76 43.76
N GLN A 133 -2.73 -16.28 44.32
CA GLN A 133 -1.83 -17.21 43.61
C GLN A 133 -2.50 -18.56 43.27
N ASP A 134 -3.49 -18.99 44.05
CA ASP A 134 -4.23 -20.24 43.85
C ASP A 134 -5.64 -20.02 43.25
N GLU A 135 -5.86 -18.89 42.58
CA GLU A 135 -7.15 -18.57 41.98
C GLU A 135 -7.57 -19.62 40.94
N ALA A 136 -8.79 -20.13 41.07
CA ALA A 136 -9.32 -21.23 40.27
C ALA A 136 -10.79 -20.98 39.94
N CYS A 137 -11.25 -21.50 38.81
CA CYS A 137 -12.66 -21.47 38.45
C CYS A 137 -13.39 -22.66 39.09
N VAL A 138 -14.61 -22.42 39.57
CA VAL A 138 -15.45 -23.45 40.18
C VAL A 138 -16.81 -23.57 39.50
N THR A 139 -17.32 -24.80 39.51
CA THR A 139 -18.74 -25.12 39.27
C THR A 139 -19.24 -25.94 40.44
N VAL A 140 -20.29 -25.44 41.12
CA VAL A 140 -20.96 -26.16 42.21
C VAL A 140 -22.25 -26.76 41.69
N PHE A 141 -22.52 -28.01 42.08
CA PHE A 141 -23.68 -28.77 41.67
C PHE A 141 -24.67 -28.92 42.81
N GLN A 142 -25.96 -28.90 42.47
CA GLN A 142 -27.05 -29.33 43.33
C GLN A 142 -27.97 -30.20 42.48
N ASP A 143 -28.32 -31.39 42.99
CA ASP A 143 -29.13 -32.38 42.26
C ASP A 143 -28.58 -32.63 40.83
N PHE A 144 -27.25 -32.76 40.72
CA PHE A 144 -26.48 -33.04 39.49
C PHE A 144 -26.49 -31.93 38.42
N LYS A 145 -27.15 -30.81 38.68
CA LYS A 145 -27.14 -29.65 37.79
C LYS A 145 -26.23 -28.54 38.31
N PRO A 146 -25.58 -27.76 37.43
CA PRO A 146 -24.82 -26.61 37.85
C PRO A 146 -25.74 -25.61 38.56
N LEU A 147 -25.45 -25.34 39.83
CA LEU A 147 -26.15 -24.37 40.67
C LEU A 147 -25.49 -23.00 40.63
N LEU A 148 -24.16 -22.98 40.59
CA LEU A 148 -23.33 -21.79 40.74
C LEU A 148 -22.01 -21.97 39.98
N ARG A 149 -21.55 -20.90 39.31
CA ARG A 149 -20.23 -20.83 38.69
C ARG A 149 -19.55 -19.51 39.08
N GLY A 150 -18.22 -19.54 39.23
CA GLY A 150 -17.42 -18.34 39.39
C GLY A 150 -15.99 -18.64 39.81
N CYS A 151 -15.32 -17.65 40.39
CA CYS A 151 -13.96 -17.75 40.88
C CYS A 151 -13.94 -18.21 42.35
N LEU A 152 -13.09 -19.18 42.69
CA LEU A 152 -12.99 -19.77 44.01
C LEU A 152 -12.71 -18.71 45.09
N GLY A 153 -11.82 -17.76 44.80
CA GLY A 153 -11.46 -16.67 45.72
C GLY A 153 -12.63 -15.77 46.07
N ASP A 154 -13.56 -15.58 45.14
CA ASP A 154 -14.74 -14.71 45.30
C ASP A 154 -15.90 -15.40 46.05
N MET A 155 -15.83 -16.72 46.22
CA MET A 155 -16.90 -17.51 46.86
C MET A 155 -16.97 -17.32 48.38
N ASP A 156 -18.15 -17.58 48.94
CA ASP A 156 -18.33 -17.64 50.39
C ASP A 156 -17.57 -18.83 51.02
N VAL A 157 -17.44 -18.79 52.34
CA VAL A 157 -16.69 -19.79 53.12
C VAL A 157 -17.29 -21.20 52.97
N GLY A 158 -18.60 -21.33 52.80
CA GLY A 158 -19.28 -22.61 52.63
C GLY A 158 -18.93 -23.28 51.32
N VAL A 159 -18.98 -22.54 50.21
CA VAL A 159 -18.58 -23.05 48.89
C VAL A 159 -17.08 -23.35 48.85
N LYS A 160 -16.24 -22.48 49.42
CA LYS A 160 -14.79 -22.74 49.54
C LYS A 160 -14.52 -24.06 50.27
N THR A 161 -15.14 -24.25 51.44
CA THR A 161 -14.98 -25.47 52.24
C THR A 161 -15.48 -26.70 51.47
N LEU A 162 -16.60 -26.60 50.75
CA LEU A 162 -17.13 -27.69 49.92
C LEU A 162 -16.12 -28.11 48.85
N CYS A 163 -15.58 -27.14 48.10
CA CYS A 163 -14.63 -27.38 47.02
C CYS A 163 -13.28 -27.90 47.54
N GLU A 164 -12.76 -27.33 48.62
CA GLU A 164 -11.49 -27.73 49.24
C GLU A 164 -11.56 -29.12 49.90
N SER A 165 -12.76 -29.57 50.31
CA SER A 165 -12.96 -30.91 50.86
C SER A 165 -12.80 -32.03 49.82
N GLY A 166 -12.70 -31.69 48.53
CA GLY A 166 -12.68 -32.65 47.43
C GLY A 166 -14.06 -33.26 47.15
N SER A 167 -15.14 -32.58 47.56
CA SER A 167 -16.50 -33.01 47.25
C SER A 167 -16.71 -33.06 45.74
N ALA A 168 -17.29 -34.14 45.25
CA ALA A 168 -17.61 -34.26 43.83
C ALA A 168 -18.76 -33.32 43.39
N ASP A 169 -19.48 -32.70 44.34
CA ASP A 169 -20.43 -31.60 44.05
C ASP A 169 -19.75 -30.26 43.75
N CYS A 170 -18.41 -30.19 43.76
CA CYS A 170 -17.67 -29.03 43.29
C CYS A 170 -16.52 -29.43 42.35
N VAL A 171 -16.51 -28.85 41.16
CA VAL A 171 -15.42 -29.01 40.19
C VAL A 171 -14.57 -27.77 40.18
N ILE A 172 -13.26 -27.93 40.39
CA ILE A 172 -12.25 -26.86 40.37
C ILE A 172 -11.36 -27.04 39.14
N CYS A 173 -11.07 -25.95 38.43
CA CYS A 173 -10.12 -25.96 37.31
C CYS A 173 -9.33 -24.64 37.26
N ARG A 174 -8.16 -24.65 36.59
CA ARG A 174 -7.17 -23.56 36.66
C ARG A 174 -6.84 -22.90 35.30
N GLU A 175 -7.67 -23.12 34.29
CA GLU A 175 -7.59 -22.43 33.00
C GLU A 175 -8.67 -21.33 32.91
N ASN A 176 -8.57 -20.42 31.94
CA ASN A 176 -9.60 -19.40 31.77
C ASN A 176 -10.90 -20.04 31.27
N ASP A 177 -12.02 -19.68 31.91
CA ASP A 177 -13.36 -20.13 31.53
C ASP A 177 -13.51 -21.67 31.43
N CYS A 178 -12.68 -22.39 32.17
CA CYS A 178 -12.63 -23.85 32.17
C CYS A 178 -13.78 -24.49 32.95
N ASN A 179 -14.47 -23.71 33.79
CA ASN A 179 -15.62 -24.15 34.56
C ASN A 179 -16.89 -24.25 33.69
N ALA A 180 -16.74 -24.51 32.38
CA ALA A 180 -17.79 -24.83 31.41
C ALA A 180 -18.33 -26.26 31.58
N VAL A 181 -18.32 -26.78 32.81
CA VAL A 181 -18.76 -28.14 33.12
C VAL A 181 -20.26 -28.13 33.34
N ASN A 182 -21.00 -28.76 32.43
CA ASN A 182 -22.47 -28.81 32.49
C ASN A 182 -22.99 -30.00 33.31
N VAL A 183 -22.16 -31.03 33.58
CA VAL A 183 -22.56 -32.27 34.28
C VAL A 183 -21.41 -32.80 35.17
N ARG A 184 -21.76 -33.39 36.33
CA ARG A 184 -20.83 -33.99 37.31
C ARG A 184 -20.22 -35.32 36.80
N LEU A 185 -18.93 -35.56 37.08
CA LEU A 185 -18.15 -36.71 36.57
C LEU A 185 -18.60 -38.09 37.12
N ASP A 186 -19.18 -38.16 38.30
CA ASP A 186 -19.71 -39.42 38.88
C ASP A 186 -21.17 -39.69 38.49
N GLU A 187 -21.75 -38.83 37.63
CA GLU A 187 -22.90 -39.14 36.78
C GLU A 187 -22.48 -39.59 35.37
N GLN A 188 -21.20 -39.91 35.17
CA GLN A 188 -20.74 -40.54 33.94
C GLN A 188 -21.13 -42.02 33.93
N CYS A 189 -22.13 -42.31 33.12
CA CYS A 189 -22.54 -43.65 32.78
C CYS A 189 -21.77 -44.07 31.51
N LEU A 190 -21.39 -45.35 31.41
CA LEU A 190 -20.97 -45.90 30.12
C LEU A 190 -22.24 -46.02 29.26
N GLN A 191 -22.53 -44.97 28.48
CA GLN A 191 -23.66 -44.96 27.56
C GLN A 191 -23.17 -45.48 26.22
N CYS A 192 -23.09 -46.81 26.13
CA CYS A 192 -22.61 -47.49 24.94
C CYS A 192 -23.61 -48.58 24.50
N ASP A 193 -23.63 -48.86 23.21
CA ASP A 193 -24.33 -49.98 22.63
C ASP A 193 -23.48 -51.25 22.75
N SER A 194 -24.14 -52.40 22.84
CA SER A 194 -23.53 -53.73 22.72
C SER A 194 -22.65 -53.92 21.47
N GLN A 195 -22.81 -53.06 20.46
CA GLN A 195 -22.01 -53.06 19.23
C GLN A 195 -20.82 -52.08 19.24
N ASP A 196 -20.73 -51.15 20.20
CA ASP A 196 -19.61 -50.21 20.30
C ASP A 196 -18.35 -50.92 20.83
N ARG A 197 -17.21 -50.78 20.12
CA ARG A 197 -15.94 -51.38 20.55
C ARG A 197 -15.46 -50.67 21.82
N GLY A 198 -15.39 -51.42 22.92
CA GLY A 198 -15.01 -50.91 24.25
C GLY A 198 -16.14 -50.87 25.28
N CYS A 199 -17.39 -51.10 24.85
CA CYS A 199 -18.55 -51.19 25.73
C CYS A 199 -18.51 -52.42 26.66
N ASN A 200 -17.87 -53.50 26.21
CA ASN A 200 -17.77 -54.78 26.92
C ASN A 200 -16.45 -54.97 27.69
N ASP A 201 -15.46 -54.09 27.52
CA ASP A 201 -14.13 -54.20 28.15
C ASP A 201 -13.67 -52.93 28.90
N ALA A 202 -14.54 -51.91 28.99
CA ALA A 202 -14.32 -50.64 29.69
C ALA A 202 -13.19 -49.74 29.12
N SER A 203 -12.83 -49.90 27.84
CA SER A 203 -11.89 -49.01 27.14
C SER A 203 -12.51 -47.71 26.59
N HIS A 204 -13.83 -47.54 26.70
CA HIS A 204 -14.59 -46.38 26.19
C HIS A 204 -14.77 -45.29 27.27
N SER A 205 -14.61 -44.02 26.89
CA SER A 205 -14.81 -42.87 27.79
C SER A 205 -16.30 -42.66 28.08
N ALA A 206 -16.66 -42.44 29.34
CA ALA A 206 -18.05 -42.35 29.80
C ALA A 206 -18.69 -40.97 29.53
N SER A 207 -20.02 -40.93 29.36
CA SER A 207 -20.82 -39.73 29.06
C SER A 207 -21.92 -39.48 30.10
N ALA A 208 -22.49 -38.27 30.12
CA ALA A 208 -23.55 -37.87 31.05
C ALA A 208 -24.87 -38.64 30.85
N CYS A 209 -25.52 -39.07 31.95
CA CYS A 209 -26.72 -39.90 31.94
C CYS A 209 -28.01 -39.10 31.57
N GLU A 210 -28.63 -39.34 30.40
CA GLU A 210 -29.79 -38.54 29.92
C GLU A 210 -31.14 -38.83 30.63
N LYS A 211 -31.25 -39.82 31.53
CA LYS A 211 -32.50 -40.09 32.28
C LYS A 211 -32.25 -40.37 33.76
N ALA A 212 -32.42 -39.35 34.59
CA ALA A 212 -32.50 -39.47 36.03
C ALA A 212 -33.82 -40.17 36.45
N SER A 213 -33.77 -41.49 36.65
CA SER A 213 -34.77 -42.16 37.48
C SER A 213 -34.10 -43.25 38.32
N GLY A 214 -33.71 -42.89 39.54
CA GLY A 214 -33.38 -43.84 40.60
C GLY A 214 -31.97 -44.46 40.58
N GLY A 215 -30.98 -43.82 39.97
CA GLY A 215 -29.56 -44.22 40.14
C GLY A 215 -29.19 -45.60 39.59
N LYS A 216 -29.87 -46.07 38.53
CA LYS A 216 -29.50 -47.31 37.80
C LYS A 216 -29.33 -47.04 36.31
N CYS A 217 -28.22 -47.51 35.75
CA CYS A 217 -27.95 -47.48 34.30
C CYS A 217 -28.72 -48.60 33.57
N TYR A 218 -29.19 -48.33 32.36
CA TYR A 218 -29.70 -49.35 31.43
C TYR A 218 -29.04 -49.18 30.07
N SER A 219 -28.48 -50.26 29.51
CA SER A 219 -28.06 -50.35 28.11
C SER A 219 -29.30 -50.50 27.22
N ARG A 220 -29.46 -49.59 26.25
CA ARG A 220 -30.57 -49.63 25.29
C ARG A 220 -30.05 -50.19 23.97
N ILE A 221 -30.51 -51.38 23.59
CA ILE A 221 -30.30 -51.92 22.24
C ILE A 221 -31.15 -51.07 21.29
N LEU A 222 -30.52 -50.23 20.46
CA LEU A 222 -31.19 -49.53 19.36
C LEU A 222 -30.54 -49.97 18.06
N SER A 223 -31.33 -50.61 17.21
CA SER A 223 -30.95 -51.20 15.92
C SER A 223 -30.51 -50.23 14.82
N ASP A 224 -30.33 -48.93 15.12
CA ASP A 224 -30.38 -47.88 14.10
C ASP A 224 -29.11 -46.99 14.18
N PHE A 225 -27.93 -47.47 13.74
CA PHE A 225 -26.71 -46.64 13.63
C PHE A 225 -26.89 -45.52 12.60
N ARG A 226 -26.40 -44.29 12.89
CA ARG A 226 -26.65 -43.10 12.07
C ARG A 226 -25.40 -42.26 11.81
N CYS A 227 -25.34 -41.70 10.61
CA CYS A 227 -24.24 -40.87 10.12
C CYS A 227 -24.74 -39.59 9.46
N LYS A 228 -23.92 -38.53 9.44
CA LYS A 228 -24.19 -37.36 8.62
C LYS A 228 -24.22 -37.77 7.15
N SER A 229 -25.25 -37.33 6.44
CA SER A 229 -25.45 -37.72 5.05
C SER A 229 -25.71 -36.52 4.16
N CYS A 230 -24.81 -36.29 3.20
CA CYS A 230 -24.93 -35.19 2.26
C CYS A 230 -24.03 -35.37 1.05
N HIS A 231 -24.34 -34.63 -0.02
CA HIS A 231 -23.49 -34.50 -1.20
C HIS A 231 -23.34 -33.02 -1.54
N SER A 232 -22.09 -32.55 -1.66
CA SER A 232 -21.78 -31.12 -1.86
C SER A 232 -22.31 -30.52 -3.16
N ALA A 233 -22.60 -31.33 -4.18
CA ALA A 233 -23.30 -30.87 -5.39
C ALA A 233 -24.75 -30.43 -5.12
N ASN A 234 -25.37 -30.94 -4.04
CA ASN A 234 -26.77 -30.67 -3.72
C ASN A 234 -26.91 -29.67 -2.57
N THR A 235 -25.94 -29.63 -1.65
CA THR A 235 -25.96 -28.73 -0.50
C THR A 235 -24.57 -28.28 -0.09
N ALA A 236 -24.35 -26.96 -0.06
CA ALA A 236 -23.09 -26.36 0.37
C ALA A 236 -22.74 -26.67 1.84
N ALA A 237 -23.76 -26.88 2.68
CA ALA A 237 -23.61 -27.25 4.08
C ALA A 237 -22.82 -28.55 4.26
N CYS A 238 -22.78 -29.43 3.25
CA CYS A 238 -21.98 -30.66 3.31
C CYS A 238 -20.49 -30.39 3.54
N VAL A 239 -20.01 -29.26 3.01
CA VAL A 239 -18.64 -28.78 3.16
C VAL A 239 -18.57 -27.74 4.28
N ARG A 240 -19.39 -26.69 4.19
CA ARG A 240 -19.23 -25.45 4.97
C ARG A 240 -19.79 -25.54 6.39
N ASP A 241 -20.90 -26.26 6.57
CA ASP A 241 -21.62 -26.38 7.85
C ASP A 241 -22.06 -27.83 8.13
N PRO A 242 -21.12 -28.80 8.14
CA PRO A 242 -21.42 -30.24 8.13
C PRO A 242 -22.19 -30.73 9.37
N TYR A 243 -22.20 -29.97 10.47
CA TYR A 243 -23.00 -30.29 11.66
C TYR A 243 -24.51 -30.09 11.43
N THR A 244 -24.89 -29.25 10.46
CA THR A 244 -26.30 -28.91 10.14
C THR A 244 -26.97 -29.90 9.20
N VAL A 245 -26.20 -30.75 8.50
CA VAL A 245 -26.76 -31.70 7.54
C VAL A 245 -27.52 -32.81 8.26
N LEU A 246 -28.49 -33.38 7.54
CA LEU A 246 -29.35 -34.43 8.06
C LEU A 246 -28.58 -35.73 8.30
N ASP A 247 -29.09 -36.51 9.24
CA ASP A 247 -28.58 -37.83 9.57
C ASP A 247 -29.30 -38.89 8.72
N LYS A 248 -28.57 -39.92 8.30
CA LYS A 248 -29.09 -41.10 7.61
C LYS A 248 -28.89 -42.33 8.49
N GLU A 249 -29.85 -43.24 8.43
CA GLU A 249 -29.75 -44.57 9.04
C GLU A 249 -28.95 -45.51 8.17
N CYS A 250 -27.94 -46.14 8.77
CA CYS A 250 -27.03 -47.05 8.08
C CYS A 250 -27.57 -48.48 8.10
N PRO A 251 -27.18 -49.32 7.13
CA PRO A 251 -27.54 -50.74 7.13
C PRO A 251 -27.13 -51.43 8.43
N MET A 252 -27.87 -52.47 8.84
CA MET A 252 -27.67 -53.19 10.12
C MET A 252 -26.25 -53.75 10.33
N ASN A 253 -25.48 -53.94 9.26
CA ASN A 253 -24.10 -54.46 9.33
C ASN A 253 -23.04 -53.36 9.19
N ASP A 254 -23.45 -52.10 9.04
CA ASP A 254 -22.57 -50.96 8.87
C ASP A 254 -22.49 -50.17 10.18
N THR A 255 -21.27 -50.10 10.71
CA THR A 255 -20.97 -49.52 12.03
C THR A 255 -20.02 -48.33 11.91
N ALA A 256 -19.76 -47.84 10.69
CA ALA A 256 -18.84 -46.73 10.47
C ALA A 256 -19.46 -45.67 9.55
N CYS A 257 -19.21 -44.40 9.86
CA CYS A 257 -19.58 -43.29 9.01
C CYS A 257 -18.46 -42.96 8.03
N ALA A 258 -18.82 -42.47 6.85
CA ALA A 258 -17.91 -42.14 5.76
C ALA A 258 -17.84 -40.64 5.49
N THR A 259 -16.65 -40.17 5.13
CA THR A 259 -16.40 -38.88 4.47
C THR A 259 -15.44 -39.13 3.31
N VAL A 260 -15.80 -38.71 2.10
CA VAL A 260 -14.97 -38.94 0.92
C VAL A 260 -15.08 -37.81 -0.09
N VAL A 261 -13.97 -37.46 -0.73
CA VAL A 261 -13.96 -36.62 -1.93
C VAL A 261 -14.04 -37.55 -3.13
N ILE A 262 -15.11 -37.44 -3.92
CA ILE A 262 -15.34 -38.27 -5.09
C ILE A 262 -14.34 -37.85 -6.17
N SER A 263 -13.38 -38.72 -6.52
CA SER A 263 -12.26 -38.39 -7.41
C SER A 263 -12.70 -37.94 -8.80
N ALA A 264 -13.80 -38.51 -9.32
CA ALA A 264 -14.35 -38.17 -10.63
C ALA A 264 -14.89 -36.73 -10.73
N THR A 265 -15.32 -36.13 -9.61
CA THR A 265 -15.98 -34.82 -9.62
C THR A 265 -15.34 -33.79 -8.69
N GLY A 266 -14.57 -34.21 -7.70
CA GLY A 266 -14.06 -33.38 -6.61
C GLY A 266 -15.12 -33.05 -5.54
N HIS A 267 -16.36 -33.50 -5.68
CA HIS A 267 -17.40 -33.25 -4.68
C HIS A 267 -17.17 -34.05 -3.40
N LEU A 268 -17.46 -33.42 -2.26
CA LEU A 268 -17.52 -34.10 -0.97
C LEU A 268 -18.83 -34.85 -0.80
N TYR A 269 -18.73 -36.08 -0.30
CA TYR A 269 -19.82 -36.91 0.19
C TYR A 269 -19.61 -37.28 1.65
N ARG A 270 -20.70 -37.31 2.41
CA ARG A 270 -20.78 -37.86 3.76
C ARG A 270 -21.92 -38.88 3.79
N GLY A 271 -21.74 -40.00 4.47
CA GLY A 271 -22.73 -41.06 4.56
C GLY A 271 -22.29 -42.21 5.45
N CYS A 272 -22.74 -43.41 5.14
CA CYS A 272 -22.35 -44.67 5.80
C CYS A 272 -21.15 -45.30 5.06
N SER A 273 -20.34 -46.13 5.73
CA SER A 273 -19.14 -46.74 5.14
C SER A 273 -19.44 -47.70 3.98
N THR A 274 -20.63 -48.26 3.96
CA THR A 274 -21.12 -49.17 2.91
C THR A 274 -21.81 -48.44 1.76
N ASP A 275 -21.93 -47.11 1.81
CA ASP A 275 -22.51 -46.33 0.72
C ASP A 275 -21.65 -46.41 -0.53
N ALA A 276 -22.29 -46.42 -1.70
CA ALA A 276 -21.63 -46.68 -2.98
C ALA A 276 -20.51 -45.69 -3.28
N GLU A 277 -20.66 -44.42 -2.88
CA GLU A 277 -19.65 -43.38 -3.01
C GLU A 277 -18.37 -43.70 -2.21
N CYS A 278 -18.51 -44.22 -0.99
CA CYS A 278 -17.37 -44.62 -0.16
C CYS A 278 -16.71 -45.89 -0.71
N VAL A 279 -17.52 -46.90 -1.04
CA VAL A 279 -17.04 -48.19 -1.57
C VAL A 279 -16.30 -48.01 -2.90
N ALA A 280 -16.78 -47.11 -3.77
CA ALA A 280 -16.17 -46.87 -5.08
C ALA A 280 -14.77 -46.22 -4.99
N GLU A 281 -14.55 -45.35 -3.99
CA GLU A 281 -13.28 -44.64 -3.80
C GLU A 281 -12.27 -45.45 -2.97
N GLY A 282 -12.70 -46.53 -2.32
CA GLY A 282 -11.84 -47.47 -1.60
C GLY A 282 -11.04 -46.79 -0.48
N ASP A 283 -9.72 -46.91 -0.52
CA ASP A 283 -8.80 -46.38 0.50
C ASP A 283 -8.87 -44.85 0.66
N ALA A 284 -9.41 -44.13 -0.33
CA ALA A 284 -9.62 -42.68 -0.24
C ALA A 284 -10.84 -42.29 0.60
N CYS A 285 -11.73 -43.24 0.91
CA CYS A 285 -12.85 -43.01 1.81
C CYS A 285 -12.37 -43.06 3.27
N ILE A 286 -12.53 -41.95 3.98
CA ILE A 286 -12.21 -41.89 5.40
C ILE A 286 -13.44 -42.33 6.19
N THR A 287 -13.24 -43.34 7.05
CA THR A 287 -14.26 -43.84 7.95
C THR A 287 -13.98 -43.43 9.39
N CYS A 288 -15.05 -43.28 10.17
CA CYS A 288 -14.99 -43.08 11.61
C CYS A 288 -16.07 -43.96 12.27
N ASP A 289 -15.77 -44.57 13.40
CA ASP A 289 -16.62 -45.53 14.10
C ASP A 289 -16.70 -45.25 15.61
N GLU A 290 -16.19 -44.10 16.06
CA GLU A 290 -16.11 -43.79 17.49
C GLU A 290 -17.47 -43.46 18.10
N TYR A 291 -18.38 -42.85 17.33
CA TYR A 291 -19.75 -42.53 17.75
C TYR A 291 -20.62 -42.16 16.55
N ARG A 292 -21.95 -42.12 16.75
CA ARG A 292 -22.92 -41.72 15.72
C ARG A 292 -22.60 -40.34 15.16
N ASN A 293 -22.77 -40.15 13.86
CA ASN A 293 -22.50 -38.88 13.18
C ASN A 293 -21.05 -38.37 13.30
N CYS A 294 -20.05 -39.18 13.68
CA CYS A 294 -18.64 -38.77 13.81
C CYS A 294 -18.06 -38.08 12.54
N ASN A 295 -18.67 -38.30 11.38
CA ASN A 295 -18.26 -37.77 10.10
C ASN A 295 -18.71 -36.32 9.86
N PHE A 296 -18.68 -35.43 10.87
CA PHE A 296 -19.01 -34.01 10.72
C PHE A 296 -17.79 -33.08 10.67
N TYR A 297 -16.58 -33.57 10.93
CA TYR A 297 -15.38 -32.71 10.90
C TYR A 297 -15.08 -32.20 9.48
N ARG A 298 -14.47 -31.01 9.39
CA ARG A 298 -14.06 -30.41 8.10
C ARG A 298 -13.12 -31.33 7.35
N TYR A 299 -13.35 -31.48 6.05
CA TYR A 299 -12.56 -32.36 5.19
C TYR A 299 -12.58 -31.95 3.69
N PRO A 300 -11.43 -31.99 3.01
CA PRO A 300 -10.08 -32.02 3.58
C PRO A 300 -9.79 -30.77 4.44
N THR A 301 -8.81 -30.83 5.34
CA THR A 301 -8.46 -29.68 6.22
C THR A 301 -7.74 -28.55 5.49
N ASP A 302 -7.19 -28.82 4.31
CA ASP A 302 -6.43 -27.92 3.44
C ASP A 302 -7.24 -27.49 2.20
N ARG A 303 -8.56 -27.54 2.29
CA ARG A 303 -9.46 -27.11 1.23
C ARG A 303 -9.22 -25.64 0.88
N LEU A 304 -9.29 -25.30 -0.40
CA LEU A 304 -9.16 -23.92 -0.87
C LEU A 304 -10.36 -23.10 -0.40
N ASP A 305 -10.08 -21.93 0.16
CA ASP A 305 -11.07 -20.91 0.51
C ASP A 305 -11.00 -19.76 -0.48
N CYS A 306 -12.15 -19.34 -0.99
CA CYS A 306 -12.28 -18.19 -1.88
C CYS A 306 -13.36 -17.24 -1.37
N TYR A 307 -13.37 -16.00 -1.85
CA TYR A 307 -14.60 -15.21 -1.74
C TYR A 307 -15.65 -15.82 -2.66
N VAL A 308 -16.79 -16.22 -2.10
CA VAL A 308 -17.91 -16.83 -2.81
C VAL A 308 -19.16 -16.00 -2.58
N CYS A 309 -19.62 -15.29 -3.61
CA CYS A 309 -20.77 -14.41 -3.54
C CYS A 309 -21.30 -14.01 -4.91
N GLU A 310 -22.52 -13.47 -4.94
CA GLU A 310 -23.15 -12.92 -6.13
C GLU A 310 -23.67 -11.51 -5.86
N THR A 311 -23.35 -10.56 -6.74
CA THR A 311 -23.72 -9.14 -6.57
C THR A 311 -25.23 -8.92 -6.59
N SER A 312 -25.97 -9.73 -7.35
CA SER A 312 -27.44 -9.69 -7.40
C SER A 312 -28.09 -10.05 -6.06
N ALA A 313 -27.46 -10.95 -5.29
CA ALA A 313 -27.90 -11.36 -3.96
C ALA A 313 -27.40 -10.42 -2.87
N ASN A 314 -26.17 -9.92 -3.00
CA ASN A 314 -25.58 -8.97 -2.06
C ASN A 314 -24.63 -7.99 -2.79
N PRO A 315 -24.96 -6.68 -2.88
CA PRO A 315 -24.15 -5.71 -3.61
C PRO A 315 -22.74 -5.52 -3.02
N ASN A 316 -22.52 -5.87 -1.75
CA ASN A 316 -21.18 -5.85 -1.14
C ASN A 316 -20.23 -6.89 -1.75
N CYS A 317 -20.73 -7.86 -2.52
CA CYS A 317 -19.88 -8.79 -3.27
C CYS A 317 -18.95 -8.06 -4.26
N ALA A 318 -19.46 -6.99 -4.88
CA ALA A 318 -18.71 -6.22 -5.85
C ALA A 318 -17.57 -5.40 -5.19
N THR A 319 -17.79 -4.92 -3.96
CA THR A 319 -16.89 -3.94 -3.30
C THR A 319 -16.03 -4.53 -2.19
N LEU A 320 -16.43 -5.67 -1.59
CA LEU A 320 -15.76 -6.32 -0.45
C LEU A 320 -15.40 -5.33 0.68
N PRO A 321 -16.37 -4.61 1.28
CA PRO A 321 -16.10 -3.54 2.23
C PRO A 321 -15.54 -4.04 3.58
N TYR A 322 -15.74 -5.31 3.91
CA TYR A 322 -15.27 -5.93 5.15
C TYR A 322 -14.35 -7.11 4.89
N ASN A 323 -13.35 -7.28 5.75
CA ASN A 323 -12.41 -8.39 5.64
C ASN A 323 -13.14 -9.73 5.83
N ARG A 324 -12.78 -10.73 5.01
CA ARG A 324 -13.31 -12.11 5.04
C ARG A 324 -14.84 -12.29 4.95
N GLN A 325 -15.62 -11.26 4.61
CA GLN A 325 -17.10 -11.30 4.65
C GLN A 325 -17.74 -12.45 3.84
N PHE A 326 -17.12 -12.86 2.73
CA PHE A 326 -17.62 -13.93 1.87
C PHE A 326 -16.61 -15.06 1.69
N GLU A 327 -15.62 -15.16 2.57
CA GLU A 327 -14.64 -16.25 2.52
C GLU A 327 -15.35 -17.57 2.86
N GLN A 328 -15.34 -18.52 1.92
CA GLN A 328 -16.00 -19.80 2.02
C GLN A 328 -15.15 -20.90 1.36
N GLU A 329 -15.21 -22.09 1.94
CA GLU A 329 -14.61 -23.29 1.36
C GLU A 329 -15.24 -23.62 -0.02
N CYS A 330 -14.38 -23.93 -0.99
CA CYS A 330 -14.79 -24.39 -2.32
C CYS A 330 -15.60 -25.68 -2.21
N LEU A 331 -16.71 -25.80 -2.94
CA LEU A 331 -17.57 -27.00 -2.84
C LEU A 331 -16.89 -28.26 -3.38
N ARG A 332 -15.99 -28.10 -4.36
CA ARG A 332 -15.22 -29.18 -4.96
C ARG A 332 -13.74 -29.05 -4.56
N GLN A 333 -13.08 -30.17 -4.29
CA GLN A 333 -11.64 -30.25 -4.13
C GLN A 333 -11.04 -30.70 -5.46
N VAL A 334 -10.45 -29.76 -6.21
CA VAL A 334 -9.81 -30.04 -7.50
C VAL A 334 -8.36 -29.58 -7.42
N ALA A 335 -7.43 -30.41 -7.91
CA ALA A 335 -6.02 -30.05 -7.95
C ALA A 335 -5.79 -28.85 -8.87
N GLY A 336 -5.14 -27.81 -8.36
CA GLY A 336 -4.90 -26.56 -9.10
C GLY A 336 -6.15 -25.70 -9.29
N ASP A 337 -7.16 -25.84 -8.43
CA ASP A 337 -8.30 -24.92 -8.43
C ASP A 337 -7.85 -23.50 -8.08
N ASP A 338 -8.55 -22.52 -8.63
CA ASP A 338 -8.25 -21.10 -8.49
C ASP A 338 -9.49 -20.36 -7.99
N CYS A 339 -9.28 -19.28 -7.24
CA CYS A 339 -10.36 -18.34 -6.98
C CYS A 339 -10.55 -17.43 -8.19
N VAL A 340 -11.80 -17.11 -8.54
CA VAL A 340 -12.11 -16.24 -9.67
C VAL A 340 -12.99 -15.06 -9.27
N THR A 341 -12.83 -13.96 -10.01
CA THR A 341 -13.77 -12.83 -10.04
C THR A 341 -14.35 -12.74 -11.44
N ILE A 342 -15.67 -12.83 -11.55
CA ILE A 342 -16.40 -12.74 -12.82
C ILE A 342 -16.98 -11.34 -12.97
N PHE A 343 -16.71 -10.74 -14.12
CA PHE A 343 -17.22 -9.46 -14.52
C PHE A 343 -18.30 -9.63 -15.60
N ASP A 344 -19.24 -8.70 -15.62
CA ASP A 344 -20.09 -8.41 -16.75
C ASP A 344 -19.76 -7.00 -17.21
N GLU A 345 -19.19 -6.88 -18.41
CA GLU A 345 -18.47 -5.68 -18.82
C GLU A 345 -17.43 -5.31 -17.74
N PHE A 346 -17.58 -4.18 -17.03
CA PHE A 346 -16.66 -3.73 -15.99
C PHE A 346 -17.15 -4.00 -14.55
N ARG A 347 -18.34 -4.57 -14.38
CA ARG A 347 -18.97 -4.76 -13.07
C ARG A 347 -18.71 -6.16 -12.56
N VAL A 348 -18.26 -6.29 -11.32
CA VAL A 348 -18.17 -7.60 -10.64
C VAL A 348 -19.58 -8.13 -10.43
N ILE A 349 -19.89 -9.29 -11.02
CA ILE A 349 -21.19 -9.96 -10.85
C ILE A 349 -21.14 -11.16 -9.92
N ARG A 350 -19.99 -11.85 -9.84
CA ARG A 350 -19.83 -13.07 -9.04
C ARG A 350 -18.37 -13.25 -8.63
N ARG A 351 -18.16 -13.84 -7.46
CA ARG A 351 -16.89 -14.41 -7.01
C ARG A 351 -17.13 -15.87 -6.65
N GLU A 352 -16.24 -16.76 -7.05
CA GLU A 352 -16.42 -18.20 -6.86
C GLU A 352 -15.07 -18.92 -6.97
N CYS A 353 -15.03 -20.20 -6.58
CA CYS A 353 -13.94 -21.09 -7.00
C CYS A 353 -14.13 -21.49 -8.46
N ARG A 354 -13.05 -21.62 -9.24
CA ARG A 354 -13.15 -21.94 -10.67
C ARG A 354 -13.90 -23.26 -10.90
N SER A 355 -13.67 -24.25 -10.05
CA SER A 355 -14.39 -25.53 -10.09
C SER A 355 -15.89 -25.42 -9.78
N GLY A 356 -16.32 -24.36 -9.08
CA GLY A 356 -17.72 -24.11 -8.70
C GLY A 356 -18.53 -23.32 -9.73
N LEU A 357 -17.91 -22.86 -10.81
CA LEU A 357 -18.59 -22.06 -11.85
C LEU A 357 -19.59 -22.87 -12.66
N ALA A 358 -20.72 -22.23 -13.00
CA ALA A 358 -21.63 -22.73 -14.02
C ALA A 358 -21.03 -22.58 -15.42
N ASP A 359 -21.52 -23.37 -16.40
CA ASP A 359 -21.01 -23.37 -17.78
C ASP A 359 -21.05 -22.00 -18.48
N SER A 360 -21.96 -21.10 -18.10
CA SER A 360 -21.99 -19.72 -18.61
C SER A 360 -20.78 -18.91 -18.17
N ASP A 361 -20.43 -18.96 -16.89
CA ASP A 361 -19.32 -18.18 -16.31
C ASP A 361 -17.97 -18.85 -16.61
N LEU A 362 -17.94 -20.18 -16.66
CA LEU A 362 -16.73 -20.92 -17.04
C LEU A 362 -16.29 -20.59 -18.47
N ARG A 363 -17.23 -20.30 -19.38
CA ARG A 363 -16.91 -19.82 -20.74
C ARG A 363 -16.15 -18.48 -20.71
N LYS A 364 -16.48 -17.55 -19.79
CA LYS A 364 -15.73 -16.30 -19.62
C LYS A 364 -14.27 -16.55 -19.22
N CYS A 365 -14.03 -17.57 -18.37
CA CYS A 365 -12.67 -17.97 -17.94
C CYS A 365 -11.86 -18.73 -18.99
N ASN A 366 -12.53 -19.38 -19.94
CA ASN A 366 -11.88 -20.17 -20.98
C ASN A 366 -11.74 -19.40 -22.31
N THR A 367 -12.19 -18.15 -22.36
CA THR A 367 -12.08 -17.30 -23.55
C THR A 367 -10.64 -16.75 -23.61
N GLU A 368 -9.92 -17.09 -24.66
CA GLU A 368 -8.56 -16.60 -24.88
C GLU A 368 -8.55 -15.07 -25.02
N GLY A 369 -7.71 -14.40 -24.23
CA GLY A 369 -7.71 -12.93 -24.14
C GLY A 369 -8.95 -12.33 -23.46
N GLY A 370 -9.84 -13.16 -22.92
CA GLY A 370 -11.00 -12.73 -22.14
C GLY A 370 -10.58 -12.00 -20.88
N ARG A 371 -11.30 -10.92 -20.56
CA ARG A 371 -11.03 -10.06 -19.39
C ARG A 371 -12.13 -10.11 -18.34
N GLU A 372 -13.20 -10.84 -18.65
CA GLU A 372 -14.38 -10.97 -17.80
C GLU A 372 -14.25 -12.04 -16.72
N CYS A 373 -13.15 -12.78 -16.70
CA CYS A 373 -12.81 -13.69 -15.61
C CYS A 373 -11.36 -13.48 -15.21
N VAL A 374 -11.14 -13.10 -13.96
CA VAL A 374 -9.81 -12.91 -13.39
C VAL A 374 -9.58 -13.99 -12.34
N ALA A 375 -8.68 -14.92 -12.64
CA ALA A 375 -8.26 -15.98 -11.74
C ALA A 375 -7.07 -15.55 -10.89
N CYS A 376 -6.97 -16.11 -9.70
CA CYS A 376 -5.81 -16.01 -8.83
C CYS A 376 -5.71 -17.28 -7.97
N SER A 377 -4.50 -17.55 -7.49
CA SER A 377 -4.23 -18.73 -6.68
C SER A 377 -3.99 -18.34 -5.22
N GLY A 378 -4.49 -19.16 -4.30
CA GLY A 378 -4.34 -18.98 -2.85
C GLY A 378 -5.61 -18.51 -2.14
N ILE A 379 -5.58 -18.63 -0.82
CA ILE A 379 -6.72 -18.38 0.08
C ILE A 379 -7.25 -16.95 -0.08
N GLY A 380 -8.53 -16.84 -0.44
CA GLY A 380 -9.26 -15.58 -0.52
C GLY A 380 -8.62 -14.55 -1.46
N CYS A 381 -7.87 -14.96 -2.48
CA CYS A 381 -7.09 -14.02 -3.30
C CYS A 381 -7.95 -13.16 -4.24
N ASN A 382 -9.18 -13.59 -4.55
CA ASN A 382 -10.05 -13.00 -5.56
C ASN A 382 -10.73 -11.73 -5.05
N LYS A 383 -9.92 -10.71 -4.74
CA LYS A 383 -10.34 -9.43 -4.15
C LYS A 383 -10.43 -8.27 -5.16
N ILE A 384 -10.07 -8.51 -6.42
CA ILE A 384 -10.06 -7.46 -7.44
C ILE A 384 -11.46 -6.90 -7.65
N THR A 385 -11.60 -5.57 -7.66
CA THR A 385 -12.87 -4.86 -7.82
C THR A 385 -12.94 -4.06 -9.12
N VAL A 386 -11.79 -3.81 -9.76
CA VAL A 386 -11.65 -3.05 -11.01
C VAL A 386 -10.79 -3.87 -11.98
N ARG A 387 -11.22 -3.98 -13.24
CA ARG A 387 -10.46 -4.71 -14.26
C ARG A 387 -9.16 -3.98 -14.61
N GLN A 388 -8.13 -4.75 -14.96
CA GLN A 388 -6.82 -4.20 -15.31
C GLN A 388 -6.84 -3.30 -16.55
N ASP A 389 -7.79 -3.51 -17.45
CA ASP A 389 -7.96 -2.73 -18.67
C ASP A 389 -8.94 -1.55 -18.51
N ASP A 390 -9.53 -1.38 -17.32
CA ASP A 390 -10.16 -0.13 -16.92
C ASP A 390 -9.08 0.82 -16.39
N ASN A 391 -8.29 1.34 -17.32
CA ASN A 391 -7.14 2.18 -17.03
C ASN A 391 -7.11 3.41 -17.94
N CYS A 392 -6.62 4.51 -17.38
CA CYS A 392 -6.55 5.80 -18.04
C CYS A 392 -5.22 6.48 -17.74
N LEU A 393 -4.80 7.43 -18.57
CA LEU A 393 -3.77 8.38 -18.17
C LEU A 393 -4.35 9.23 -17.04
N GLN A 394 -3.72 9.19 -15.87
CA GLN A 394 -4.15 9.91 -14.67
C GLN A 394 -3.09 10.93 -14.28
N CYS A 395 -3.34 12.22 -14.53
CA CYS A 395 -2.37 13.29 -14.30
C CYS A 395 -2.94 14.70 -14.44
N SER A 396 -2.19 15.67 -13.91
CA SER A 396 -2.32 17.07 -14.27
C SER A 396 -1.17 17.49 -15.19
N SER A 397 -1.38 18.43 -16.13
CA SER A 397 -0.29 19.05 -16.87
C SER A 397 0.68 19.79 -15.95
N GLU A 398 0.29 20.03 -14.69
CA GLU A 398 1.20 20.51 -13.67
C GLU A 398 2.26 19.50 -13.22
N ASP A 399 2.02 18.21 -13.43
CA ASP A 399 2.97 17.15 -13.09
C ASP A 399 4.15 17.06 -14.09
N GLY A 400 4.15 17.88 -15.14
CA GLY A 400 5.19 17.96 -16.16
C GLY A 400 4.71 17.69 -17.59
N LEU A 401 5.63 17.77 -18.55
CA LEU A 401 5.34 17.74 -19.99
C LEU A 401 4.70 16.44 -20.47
N ASN A 402 4.94 15.32 -19.77
CA ASN A 402 4.43 14.00 -20.15
C ASN A 402 2.90 13.89 -20.01
N CYS A 403 2.28 14.68 -19.13
CA CYS A 403 0.83 14.71 -19.03
C CYS A 403 0.20 15.49 -20.19
N ALA A 404 0.72 16.68 -20.48
CA ALA A 404 0.23 17.52 -21.58
C ALA A 404 0.37 16.80 -22.93
N SER A 405 1.51 16.16 -23.17
CA SER A 405 1.80 15.40 -24.39
C SER A 405 1.14 14.02 -24.48
N GLY A 406 0.47 13.55 -23.42
CA GLY A 406 -0.15 12.22 -23.39
C GLY A 406 0.85 11.06 -23.40
N ARG A 407 2.10 11.30 -22.99
CA ARG A 407 3.17 10.30 -22.92
C ARG A 407 3.27 9.61 -21.56
N ARG A 408 2.49 10.04 -20.57
CA ARG A 408 2.41 9.37 -19.26
C ARG A 408 1.78 7.98 -19.43
N ALA A 409 2.27 6.99 -18.67
CA ALA A 409 1.68 5.66 -18.65
C ALA A 409 0.28 5.69 -18.00
N SER A 410 -0.63 4.88 -18.53
CA SER A 410 -1.95 4.66 -17.93
C SER A 410 -1.84 3.88 -16.63
N THR A 411 -2.75 4.16 -15.70
CA THR A 411 -2.91 3.42 -14.44
C THR A 411 -4.36 2.97 -14.27
N VAL A 412 -4.56 1.84 -13.58
CA VAL A 412 -5.90 1.29 -13.30
C VAL A 412 -6.72 2.30 -12.51
N CYS A 413 -8.00 2.40 -12.82
CA CYS A 413 -8.93 3.30 -12.13
C CYS A 413 -9.13 2.88 -10.67
N LYS A 414 -9.34 3.86 -9.78
CA LYS A 414 -9.60 3.58 -8.35
C LYS A 414 -10.95 2.88 -8.14
N ARG A 415 -11.91 3.18 -9.00
CA ARG A 415 -13.26 2.60 -9.07
C ARG A 415 -13.56 2.29 -10.52
N SER A 416 -14.46 1.33 -10.76
CA SER A 416 -14.91 1.04 -12.12
C SER A 416 -15.36 2.34 -12.80
N SER A 417 -14.75 2.65 -13.92
CA SER A 417 -15.07 3.78 -14.80
C SER A 417 -15.74 3.31 -16.08
N ASP A 418 -16.13 2.04 -16.13
CA ASP A 418 -16.73 1.38 -17.30
C ASP A 418 -15.88 1.56 -18.57
N GLY A 419 -14.54 1.61 -18.41
CA GLY A 419 -13.59 1.82 -19.49
C GLY A 419 -13.57 3.25 -20.04
N VAL A 420 -14.15 4.22 -19.34
CA VAL A 420 -14.28 5.61 -19.80
C VAL A 420 -13.24 6.51 -19.13
N CYS A 421 -12.41 7.15 -19.95
CA CYS A 421 -11.43 8.14 -19.52
C CYS A 421 -11.88 9.56 -19.88
N TYR A 422 -11.32 10.57 -19.22
CA TYR A 422 -11.53 11.98 -19.54
C TYR A 422 -10.23 12.75 -19.80
N ASN A 423 -10.36 13.83 -20.58
CA ASN A 423 -9.46 14.98 -20.62
C ASN A 423 -10.27 16.22 -20.27
N ARG A 424 -9.82 17.03 -19.32
CA ARG A 424 -10.54 18.19 -18.84
C ARG A 424 -9.62 19.38 -18.60
N LEU A 425 -9.99 20.56 -19.06
CA LEU A 425 -9.38 21.82 -18.64
C LEU A 425 -10.10 22.37 -17.41
N ASP A 426 -9.34 22.86 -16.45
CA ASP A 426 -9.89 23.72 -15.40
C ASP A 426 -9.96 25.19 -15.83
N GLN A 427 -10.45 26.04 -14.94
CA GLN A 427 -10.60 27.48 -15.16
C GLN A 427 -9.27 28.20 -15.42
N ASN A 428 -8.15 27.61 -15.01
CA ASN A 428 -6.80 28.13 -15.20
C ASN A 428 -6.16 27.62 -16.51
N GLY A 429 -6.86 26.79 -17.28
CA GLY A 429 -6.33 26.14 -18.47
C GLY A 429 -5.37 24.99 -18.18
N THR A 430 -5.34 24.47 -16.94
CA THR A 430 -4.56 23.28 -16.61
C THR A 430 -5.32 22.04 -17.06
N LEU A 431 -4.61 21.10 -17.71
CA LEU A 431 -5.19 19.86 -18.23
C LEU A 431 -5.14 18.77 -17.17
N HIS A 432 -6.31 18.24 -16.83
CA HIS A 432 -6.51 17.09 -15.97
C HIS A 432 -6.95 15.89 -16.81
N ARG A 433 -6.30 14.75 -16.61
CA ARG A 433 -6.63 13.47 -17.24
C ARG A 433 -6.92 12.44 -16.16
N GLY A 434 -7.88 11.56 -16.39
CA GLY A 434 -8.17 10.49 -15.46
C GLY A 434 -9.32 9.59 -15.88
N CYS A 435 -9.79 8.78 -14.94
CA CYS A 435 -10.97 7.95 -15.08
C CYS A 435 -12.22 8.79 -14.82
N LEU A 436 -13.26 8.65 -15.64
CA LEU A 436 -14.51 9.40 -15.47
C LEU A 436 -15.11 9.22 -14.07
N SER A 437 -15.02 8.00 -13.51
CA SER A 437 -15.50 7.69 -12.16
C SER A 437 -14.78 8.43 -11.03
N ASP A 438 -13.64 9.06 -11.28
CA ASP A 438 -12.90 9.84 -10.27
C ASP A 438 -13.41 11.29 -10.15
N LEU A 439 -14.18 11.77 -11.14
CA LEU A 439 -14.80 13.09 -11.10
C LEU A 439 -16.02 13.12 -10.17
N ASN A 440 -16.36 14.29 -9.64
CA ASN A 440 -17.65 14.50 -8.97
C ASN A 440 -18.81 14.51 -9.98
N GLU A 441 -20.05 14.42 -9.51
CA GLU A 441 -21.23 14.30 -10.38
C GLU A 441 -21.42 15.48 -11.34
N GLU A 442 -21.11 16.70 -10.91
CA GLU A 442 -21.21 17.90 -11.76
C GLU A 442 -20.21 17.87 -12.92
N ASP A 443 -18.99 17.48 -12.62
CA ASP A 443 -17.89 17.38 -13.57
C ASP A 443 -18.11 16.21 -14.54
N GLN A 444 -18.61 15.07 -14.06
CA GLN A 444 -19.00 13.95 -14.90
C GLN A 444 -20.08 14.38 -15.91
N ARG A 445 -21.14 15.04 -15.46
CA ARG A 445 -22.19 15.57 -16.37
C ARG A 445 -21.62 16.52 -17.40
N THR A 446 -20.69 17.39 -17.00
CA THR A 446 -20.05 18.36 -17.90
C THR A 446 -19.25 17.63 -18.98
N CYS A 447 -18.44 16.65 -18.60
CA CYS A 447 -17.64 15.84 -19.53
C CYS A 447 -18.47 14.95 -20.47
N LEU A 448 -19.66 14.54 -20.05
CA LEU A 448 -20.59 13.76 -20.86
C LEU A 448 -21.44 14.64 -21.82
N ALA A 449 -21.43 15.96 -21.64
CA ALA A 449 -22.11 16.87 -22.56
C ALA A 449 -21.30 17.04 -23.86
N SER A 450 -21.94 16.89 -25.02
CA SER A 450 -21.31 16.77 -26.34
C SER A 450 -20.68 18.05 -26.90
N ASN A 451 -20.76 19.19 -26.21
CA ASN A 451 -20.42 20.51 -26.75
C ASN A 451 -19.27 21.23 -26.01
N ASP A 452 -18.56 20.56 -25.10
CA ASP A 452 -17.56 21.23 -24.28
C ASP A 452 -16.13 21.11 -24.83
N HIS A 453 -15.51 22.26 -25.13
CA HIS A 453 -14.07 22.34 -25.42
C HIS A 453 -13.22 22.17 -24.14
N GLN A 454 -13.84 22.23 -22.97
CA GLN A 454 -13.19 22.08 -21.67
C GLN A 454 -13.22 20.64 -21.15
N CYS A 455 -14.06 19.73 -21.66
CA CYS A 455 -13.94 18.33 -21.29
C CYS A 455 -14.36 17.38 -22.40
N LYS A 456 -13.62 16.28 -22.55
CA LYS A 456 -13.93 15.21 -23.51
C LYS A 456 -13.66 13.85 -22.91
N THR A 457 -14.61 12.93 -23.08
CA THR A 457 -14.45 11.52 -22.73
C THR A 457 -14.03 10.68 -23.93
N CYS A 458 -13.47 9.50 -23.63
CA CYS A 458 -13.21 8.45 -24.60
C CYS A 458 -13.34 7.08 -23.92
N SER A 459 -13.51 6.03 -24.72
CA SER A 459 -13.63 4.65 -24.23
C SER A 459 -12.43 3.80 -24.65
N GLY A 460 -11.97 2.96 -23.73
CA GLY A 460 -10.89 2.00 -23.93
C GLY A 460 -9.63 2.33 -23.13
N PRO A 461 -8.72 1.35 -22.96
CA PRO A 461 -7.56 1.48 -22.08
C PRO A 461 -6.63 2.60 -22.56
N GLY A 462 -6.37 3.59 -21.71
CA GLY A 462 -5.47 4.70 -22.01
C GLY A 462 -5.86 5.57 -23.20
N CYS A 463 -7.15 5.57 -23.60
CA CYS A 463 -7.61 6.29 -24.79
C CYS A 463 -7.41 7.82 -24.72
N ASN A 464 -7.24 8.35 -23.51
CA ASN A 464 -7.11 9.78 -23.25
C ASN A 464 -5.66 10.26 -23.38
N ASN A 465 -4.90 9.75 -24.36
CA ASN A 465 -3.51 10.13 -24.64
C ASN A 465 -3.35 11.18 -25.76
N ASN A 466 -4.45 11.61 -26.37
CA ASN A 466 -4.43 12.62 -27.42
C ASN A 466 -4.11 14.02 -26.88
N ILE A 467 -3.55 14.90 -27.71
CA ILE A 467 -3.40 16.33 -27.37
C ILE A 467 -4.80 16.93 -27.14
N PHE A 468 -4.97 17.60 -26.00
CA PHE A 468 -6.25 18.21 -25.61
C PHE A 468 -6.05 19.61 -25.02
N PRO A 469 -6.84 20.61 -25.44
CA PRO A 469 -7.72 20.58 -26.62
C PRO A 469 -6.95 20.27 -27.91
N SER A 470 -7.64 19.85 -28.97
CA SER A 470 -6.98 19.46 -30.24
C SER A 470 -6.23 20.62 -30.92
N ASN A 471 -6.54 21.85 -30.55
CA ASN A 471 -5.87 23.08 -30.99
C ASN A 471 -4.91 23.65 -29.93
N ALA A 472 -4.52 22.88 -28.91
CA ALA A 472 -3.53 23.34 -27.94
C ALA A 472 -2.22 23.71 -28.64
N LEU A 473 -1.70 24.91 -28.36
CA LEU A 473 -0.45 25.39 -28.94
C LEU A 473 0.70 24.44 -28.55
N GLN A 474 1.56 24.14 -29.52
CA GLN A 474 2.79 23.40 -29.31
C GLN A 474 3.96 24.30 -29.69
N CYS A 475 4.97 24.39 -28.83
CA CYS A 475 6.16 25.20 -29.05
C CYS A 475 7.40 24.32 -28.97
N PHE A 476 8.52 24.78 -29.52
CA PHE A 476 9.81 24.26 -29.11
C PHE A 476 10.04 24.62 -27.64
N GLN A 477 10.27 23.60 -26.81
CA GLN A 477 10.50 23.76 -25.38
C GLN A 477 11.82 23.08 -25.02
N CYS A 478 12.83 23.89 -24.69
CA CYS A 478 14.17 23.42 -24.32
C CYS A 478 14.93 24.48 -23.54
N ASP A 479 15.92 24.02 -22.78
CA ASP A 479 16.91 24.85 -22.10
C ASP A 479 18.28 24.53 -22.67
N SER A 480 19.03 25.54 -23.11
CA SER A 480 20.37 25.32 -23.67
C SER A 480 21.38 24.80 -22.66
N LEU A 481 21.18 25.07 -21.36
CA LEU A 481 22.03 24.52 -20.29
C LEU A 481 21.83 23.01 -20.12
N GLU A 482 20.63 22.50 -20.44
CA GLU A 482 20.33 21.07 -20.39
C GLU A 482 20.61 20.38 -21.73
N ASN A 483 20.43 21.10 -22.84
CA ASN A 483 20.64 20.57 -24.17
C ASN A 483 21.29 21.60 -25.10
N VAL A 484 22.54 21.33 -25.49
CA VAL A 484 23.34 22.21 -26.35
C VAL A 484 22.75 22.45 -27.74
N ASP A 485 21.87 21.57 -28.22
CA ASP A 485 21.23 21.75 -29.53
C ASP A 485 20.07 22.75 -29.47
N CYS A 486 19.62 23.18 -28.29
CA CYS A 486 18.53 24.17 -28.13
C CYS A 486 18.84 25.54 -28.76
N VAL A 487 20.12 25.93 -28.79
CA VAL A 487 20.58 27.19 -29.42
C VAL A 487 20.66 27.11 -30.94
N GLN A 488 20.71 25.91 -31.51
CA GLN A 488 20.80 25.71 -32.95
C GLN A 488 19.45 26.02 -33.62
N ASN A 489 19.45 26.05 -34.96
CA ASN A 489 18.19 26.11 -35.70
C ASN A 489 17.43 24.79 -35.52
N GLN A 490 16.16 24.88 -35.13
CA GLN A 490 15.37 23.70 -34.79
C GLN A 490 14.64 23.15 -36.03
N SER A 491 15.06 21.99 -36.50
CA SER A 491 14.42 21.28 -37.63
C SER A 491 13.75 19.96 -37.21
N SER A 492 14.07 19.43 -36.03
CA SER A 492 13.47 18.22 -35.48
C SER A 492 12.21 18.52 -34.69
N THR A 493 11.28 17.59 -34.58
CA THR A 493 10.10 17.71 -33.69
C THR A 493 10.35 17.25 -32.26
N THR A 494 11.58 16.82 -31.93
CA THR A 494 11.93 16.22 -30.62
C THR A 494 11.52 17.08 -29.42
N PHE A 495 11.76 18.40 -29.50
CA PHE A 495 11.46 19.35 -28.42
C PHE A 495 10.12 20.07 -28.61
N VAL A 496 9.33 19.69 -29.60
CA VAL A 496 8.00 20.26 -29.81
C VAL A 496 7.03 19.61 -28.83
N ASN A 497 6.60 20.38 -27.83
CA ASN A 497 5.69 19.93 -26.79
C ASN A 497 4.48 20.87 -26.69
N PRO A 498 3.29 20.36 -26.32
CA PRO A 498 2.15 21.20 -26.00
C PRO A 498 2.47 22.11 -24.81
N CYS A 499 1.93 23.32 -24.84
CA CYS A 499 2.02 24.25 -23.73
C CYS A 499 1.38 23.63 -22.49
N ARG A 500 2.05 23.81 -21.33
CA ARG A 500 1.63 23.22 -20.06
C ARG A 500 0.23 23.69 -19.64
N ARG A 501 -0.08 24.95 -19.92
CA ARG A 501 -1.41 25.55 -19.71
C ARG A 501 -1.99 25.92 -21.07
N TYR A 502 -3.27 25.63 -21.25
CA TYR A 502 -4.04 26.10 -22.38
C TYR A 502 -4.48 27.54 -22.13
N VAL A 503 -3.88 28.47 -22.87
CA VAL A 503 -4.28 29.88 -22.86
C VAL A 503 -4.69 30.25 -24.29
N ASN A 504 -5.87 30.85 -24.45
CA ASN A 504 -6.31 31.30 -25.76
C ASN A 504 -5.43 32.47 -26.23
N GLY A 505 -4.88 32.36 -27.44
CA GLY A 505 -3.93 33.35 -27.96
C GLY A 505 -2.53 33.29 -27.33
N ASP A 506 -2.14 32.15 -26.73
CA ASP A 506 -0.77 31.93 -26.26
C ASP A 506 0.24 32.03 -27.42
N THR A 507 1.50 32.31 -27.09
CA THR A 507 2.58 32.46 -28.06
C THR A 507 3.81 31.65 -27.65
N CYS A 508 4.64 31.26 -28.61
CA CYS A 508 5.92 30.66 -28.31
C CYS A 508 6.95 31.76 -28.06
N TYR A 509 7.88 31.55 -27.12
CA TYR A 509 8.95 32.49 -26.84
C TYR A 509 10.33 31.87 -27.04
N THR A 510 11.34 32.74 -27.22
CA THR A 510 12.75 32.44 -27.01
C THR A 510 13.36 33.56 -26.16
N ARG A 511 14.01 33.19 -25.05
CA ARG A 511 14.54 34.11 -24.04
C ARG A 511 16.04 33.90 -23.87
N LEU A 512 16.82 34.96 -24.03
CA LEU A 512 18.22 35.04 -23.65
C LEU A 512 18.33 35.39 -22.17
N ARG A 513 19.12 34.61 -21.43
CA ARG A 513 19.44 34.83 -20.02
C ARG A 513 20.71 35.66 -19.88
N THR A 514 20.95 36.15 -18.66
CA THR A 514 22.08 37.02 -18.33
C THR A 514 23.44 36.34 -18.48
N ASP A 515 23.49 35.01 -18.42
CA ASP A 515 24.70 34.20 -18.64
C ASP A 515 24.98 33.92 -20.14
N GLY A 516 24.10 34.35 -21.03
CA GLY A 516 24.22 34.10 -22.48
C GLY A 516 23.51 32.84 -22.97
N SER A 517 22.96 32.01 -22.07
CA SER A 517 22.16 30.83 -22.42
C SER A 517 20.76 31.21 -22.93
N ILE A 518 20.05 30.28 -23.57
CA ILE A 518 18.65 30.51 -23.97
C ILE A 518 17.69 29.47 -23.42
N GLU A 519 16.43 29.90 -23.35
CA GLU A 519 15.28 29.06 -23.07
C GLU A 519 14.23 29.28 -24.16
N ARG A 520 13.62 28.20 -24.62
CA ARG A 520 12.46 28.21 -25.52
C ARG A 520 11.26 27.64 -24.79
N GLY A 521 10.08 28.21 -25.00
CA GLY A 521 8.88 27.74 -24.31
C GLY A 521 7.59 28.41 -24.77
N CYS A 522 6.53 28.23 -23.99
CA CYS A 522 5.26 28.93 -24.17
C CYS A 522 5.17 30.13 -23.23
N GLN A 523 4.60 31.24 -23.72
CA GLN A 523 4.47 32.48 -22.97
C GLN A 523 3.68 32.26 -21.66
N SER A 524 2.65 31.43 -21.68
CA SER A 524 1.89 31.00 -20.48
C SER A 524 2.71 30.31 -19.39
N SER A 525 3.93 29.86 -19.69
CA SER A 525 4.83 29.22 -18.71
C SER A 525 5.73 30.21 -17.99
N LEU A 526 5.77 31.48 -18.43
CA LEU A 526 6.55 32.54 -17.81
C LEU A 526 5.72 33.31 -16.79
N VAL A 527 6.34 33.67 -15.66
CA VAL A 527 5.72 34.56 -14.66
C VAL A 527 5.62 35.99 -15.18
N ALA A 528 6.65 36.45 -15.91
CA ALA A 528 6.69 37.77 -16.52
C ALA A 528 6.46 37.68 -18.03
N THR A 529 5.73 38.64 -18.58
CA THR A 529 5.42 38.65 -20.02
C THR A 529 6.68 38.83 -20.85
N CYS A 530 6.94 37.90 -21.78
CA CYS A 530 7.94 38.10 -22.83
C CYS A 530 7.37 39.09 -23.85
N SER A 531 8.01 40.23 -24.01
CA SER A 531 7.66 41.19 -25.06
C SER A 531 8.93 41.82 -25.58
N SER A 532 9.10 41.78 -26.89
CA SER A 532 10.22 42.42 -27.57
C SER A 532 10.26 43.95 -27.37
N LEU A 533 9.15 44.56 -26.95
CA LEU A 533 9.05 46.00 -26.68
C LEU A 533 9.58 46.38 -25.29
N THR A 534 9.45 45.50 -24.31
CA THR A 534 9.82 45.78 -22.91
C THR A 534 11.07 45.00 -22.47
N ASN A 535 11.40 43.92 -23.17
CA ASN A 535 12.56 43.09 -22.89
C ASN A 535 13.26 42.66 -24.19
N VAL A 536 14.36 43.34 -24.52
CA VAL A 536 15.17 43.07 -25.72
C VAL A 536 15.76 41.64 -25.71
N SER A 537 15.89 41.02 -24.53
CA SER A 537 16.39 39.65 -24.39
C SER A 537 15.32 38.57 -24.55
N CYS A 538 14.10 38.92 -24.98
CA CYS A 538 13.02 37.98 -25.14
C CYS A 538 12.18 38.28 -26.39
N THR A 539 11.95 37.27 -27.24
CA THR A 539 11.12 37.38 -28.44
C THR A 539 10.00 36.35 -28.45
N THR A 540 8.87 36.69 -29.07
CA THR A 540 7.70 35.82 -29.22
C THR A 540 7.32 35.65 -30.67
N CYS A 541 6.65 34.54 -31.00
CA CYS A 541 6.07 34.29 -32.31
C CYS A 541 4.73 33.57 -32.16
N GLU A 542 3.89 33.71 -33.19
CA GLU A 542 2.55 33.11 -33.25
C GLU A 542 2.58 31.84 -34.12
N GLY A 543 1.79 30.84 -33.71
CA GLY A 543 1.64 29.58 -34.44
C GLY A 543 2.47 28.43 -33.85
N PRO A 544 2.13 27.18 -34.23
CA PRO A 544 2.77 26.00 -33.69
C PRO A 544 4.24 25.93 -34.10
N ALA A 545 5.10 25.67 -33.12
CA ALA A 545 6.53 25.42 -33.29
C ALA A 545 7.25 26.52 -34.10
N CYS A 546 6.83 27.78 -33.95
CA CYS A 546 7.40 28.91 -34.71
C CYS A 546 8.74 29.40 -34.16
N ASN A 547 9.08 29.07 -32.91
CA ASN A 547 10.28 29.53 -32.22
C ASN A 547 11.48 28.63 -32.55
N THR A 548 11.81 28.50 -33.84
CA THR A 548 12.85 27.58 -34.37
C THR A 548 14.20 28.26 -34.60
N GLU A 549 14.18 29.54 -34.96
CA GLU A 549 15.36 30.26 -35.43
C GLU A 549 16.43 30.42 -34.34
N VAL A 550 17.69 30.56 -34.76
CA VAL A 550 18.80 30.89 -33.86
C VAL A 550 18.55 32.25 -33.22
N TYR A 551 18.71 32.32 -31.89
CA TYR A 551 18.48 33.54 -31.11
C TYR A 551 19.55 33.76 -30.02
N PRO A 552 20.06 34.97 -29.82
CA PRO A 552 19.88 36.15 -30.68
C PRO A 552 20.49 35.92 -32.08
N TRP A 553 20.04 36.70 -33.06
CA TRP A 553 20.70 36.75 -34.36
C TRP A 553 22.15 37.22 -34.18
N GLY A 554 23.07 36.63 -34.95
CA GLY A 554 24.50 36.96 -34.86
C GLY A 554 25.29 36.22 -33.78
N ARG A 555 24.75 35.14 -33.21
CA ARG A 555 25.56 34.19 -32.44
C ARG A 555 26.75 33.72 -33.28
N ARG A 556 27.95 33.77 -32.69
CA ARG A 556 29.17 33.24 -33.28
C ARG A 556 28.96 31.77 -33.67
N SER A 557 29.38 31.40 -34.87
CA SER A 557 29.46 30.00 -35.31
C SER A 557 30.91 29.55 -35.34
N CYS A 558 31.19 28.38 -34.79
CA CYS A 558 32.52 27.80 -34.74
C CYS A 558 32.48 26.31 -35.06
N PHE A 559 33.58 25.76 -35.56
CA PHE A 559 33.78 24.31 -35.50
C PHE A 559 33.94 23.91 -34.03
N GLN A 560 33.20 22.91 -33.59
CA GLN A 560 33.20 22.43 -32.21
C GLN A 560 33.48 20.93 -32.20
N CYS A 561 34.65 20.52 -31.73
CA CYS A 561 35.07 19.13 -31.71
C CYS A 561 36.21 18.90 -30.72
N ASP A 562 36.39 17.65 -30.28
CA ASP A 562 37.47 17.25 -29.39
C ASP A 562 38.21 16.05 -29.99
N GLY A 563 39.49 16.23 -30.31
CA GLY A 563 40.37 15.23 -30.92
C GLY A 563 40.59 13.97 -30.08
N LEU A 564 40.20 13.99 -28.80
CA LEU A 564 40.12 12.79 -27.97
C LEU A 564 38.97 11.87 -28.38
N ASN A 565 37.84 12.45 -28.78
CA ASN A 565 36.61 11.73 -29.10
C ASN A 565 36.34 11.64 -30.62
N ASP A 566 36.91 12.57 -31.40
CA ASP A 566 36.73 12.66 -32.84
C ASP A 566 38.09 12.83 -33.53
N LEU A 567 38.55 11.75 -34.17
CA LEU A 567 39.83 11.75 -34.89
C LEU A 567 39.85 12.72 -36.08
N THR A 568 38.69 13.14 -36.58
CA THR A 568 38.60 14.09 -37.71
C THR A 568 38.76 15.55 -37.28
N CYS A 569 38.72 15.84 -35.98
CA CYS A 569 38.85 17.21 -35.45
C CYS A 569 40.20 17.87 -35.81
N GLY A 570 41.25 17.05 -35.97
CA GLY A 570 42.58 17.51 -36.39
C GLY A 570 42.72 17.77 -37.89
N LEU A 571 41.73 17.39 -38.70
CA LEU A 571 41.71 17.67 -40.13
C LEU A 571 41.29 19.12 -40.39
N GLU A 572 41.52 19.58 -41.61
CA GLU A 572 40.99 20.86 -42.07
C GLU A 572 39.46 20.78 -42.20
N GLN A 573 38.77 21.73 -41.59
CA GLN A 573 37.32 21.76 -41.53
C GLN A 573 36.79 22.52 -42.76
N THR A 574 36.18 21.80 -43.69
CA THR A 574 35.82 22.35 -45.01
C THR A 574 34.31 22.51 -45.23
N ARG A 575 33.48 21.84 -44.41
CA ARG A 575 32.02 21.89 -44.52
C ARG A 575 31.46 22.85 -43.50
N GLN A 576 30.88 23.97 -43.96
CA GLN A 576 30.34 24.98 -43.06
C GLN A 576 29.18 24.46 -42.21
N ASP A 577 28.40 23.51 -42.71
CA ASP A 577 27.27 22.89 -41.98
C ASP A 577 27.71 22.04 -40.78
N ASP A 578 29.00 21.67 -40.70
CA ASP A 578 29.56 20.96 -39.55
C ASP A 578 29.85 21.92 -38.37
N ALA A 579 29.81 23.23 -38.60
CA ALA A 579 29.94 24.22 -37.55
C ALA A 579 28.62 24.43 -36.79
N LYS A 580 28.75 24.75 -35.50
CA LYS A 580 27.62 24.97 -34.60
C LYS A 580 27.68 26.39 -34.02
N VAL A 581 26.52 26.98 -33.77
CA VAL A 581 26.46 28.26 -33.04
C VAL A 581 26.89 28.05 -31.59
N CYS A 582 27.56 29.05 -31.03
CA CYS A 582 28.06 29.02 -29.66
C CYS A 582 26.92 28.94 -28.65
N LEU A 583 27.13 28.14 -27.60
CA LEU A 583 26.14 27.89 -26.55
C LEU A 583 25.82 29.16 -25.76
N MET A 584 26.85 29.89 -25.34
CA MET A 584 26.71 31.18 -24.67
C MET A 584 26.77 32.30 -25.69
N PHE A 585 25.84 33.25 -25.59
CA PHE A 585 25.88 34.46 -26.42
C PHE A 585 26.77 35.51 -25.76
N GLN A 586 27.85 35.85 -26.45
CA GLN A 586 28.68 37.03 -26.17
C GLN A 586 28.81 37.82 -27.48
N PRO A 587 28.57 39.16 -27.48
CA PRO A 587 28.62 39.96 -28.71
C PRO A 587 29.94 39.86 -29.48
N ASP A 588 31.06 39.74 -28.76
CA ASP A 588 32.42 39.65 -29.31
C ASP A 588 33.01 38.24 -29.15
N ASP A 589 32.18 37.20 -29.17
CA ASP A 589 32.64 35.82 -29.02
C ASP A 589 33.60 35.42 -30.14
N ARG A 590 34.52 34.51 -29.81
CA ARG A 590 35.63 34.10 -30.66
C ARG A 590 35.69 32.58 -30.74
N CYS A 591 36.04 32.06 -31.89
CA CYS A 591 36.35 30.64 -32.01
C CYS A 591 37.76 30.39 -31.51
N TYR A 592 37.97 29.28 -30.78
CA TYR A 592 39.30 28.84 -30.39
C TYR A 592 39.70 27.54 -31.12
N THR A 593 41.00 27.30 -31.13
CA THR A 593 41.61 26.01 -31.41
C THR A 593 42.78 25.80 -30.47
N ILE A 594 42.74 24.72 -29.70
CA ILE A 594 43.81 24.29 -28.80
C ILE A 594 44.46 23.02 -29.37
N LEU A 595 45.78 22.98 -29.40
CA LEU A 595 46.59 21.82 -29.71
C LEU A 595 47.34 21.38 -28.45
N GLN A 596 46.93 20.26 -27.86
CA GLN A 596 47.62 19.64 -26.73
C GLN A 596 47.93 18.18 -27.06
N ASN A 597 49.20 17.78 -26.87
CA ASN A 597 49.66 16.39 -27.10
C ASN A 597 49.30 15.81 -28.48
N GLY A 598 49.32 16.64 -29.53
CA GLY A 598 48.95 16.21 -30.89
C GLY A 598 47.45 16.03 -31.11
N LYS A 599 46.60 16.50 -30.19
CA LYS A 599 45.14 16.48 -30.31
C LYS A 599 44.61 17.92 -30.40
N VAL A 600 43.75 18.13 -31.39
CA VAL A 600 43.09 19.41 -31.63
C VAL A 600 41.75 19.43 -30.89
N LYS A 601 41.46 20.52 -30.19
CA LYS A 601 40.15 20.83 -29.63
C LYS A 601 39.69 22.19 -30.14
N ARG A 602 38.42 22.28 -30.53
CA ARG A 602 37.81 23.48 -31.09
C ARG A 602 36.51 23.80 -30.36
N GLY A 603 36.23 25.08 -30.19
CA GLY A 603 35.00 25.53 -29.54
C GLY A 603 34.89 27.05 -29.54
N CYS A 604 34.03 27.55 -28.66
CA CYS A 604 33.77 28.97 -28.48
C CYS A 604 34.49 29.49 -27.22
N ALA A 605 35.08 30.68 -27.29
CA ALA A 605 35.79 31.28 -26.17
C ALA A 605 34.85 31.59 -25.00
N SER A 606 33.57 31.86 -25.28
CA SER A 606 32.51 32.04 -24.29
C SER A 606 32.22 30.82 -23.40
N GLU A 607 32.84 29.66 -23.67
CA GLU A 607 32.84 28.50 -22.78
C GLU A 607 33.70 28.70 -21.52
N PHE A 608 34.53 29.75 -21.49
CA PHE A 608 35.48 30.04 -20.41
C PHE A 608 35.26 31.44 -19.82
N ASP A 609 35.39 31.56 -18.49
CA ASP A 609 35.31 32.85 -17.79
C ASP A 609 36.56 33.74 -18.01
N THR A 610 37.64 33.16 -18.53
CA THR A 610 38.93 33.83 -18.75
C THR A 610 39.45 33.52 -20.15
N ASP A 611 40.53 34.20 -20.56
CA ASP A 611 41.15 33.94 -21.85
C ASP A 611 41.56 32.47 -22.00
N VAL A 612 40.90 31.78 -22.94
CA VAL A 612 41.13 30.37 -23.28
C VAL A 612 42.57 30.06 -23.70
N CYS A 613 43.31 31.06 -24.20
CA CYS A 613 44.72 30.92 -24.57
C CYS A 613 45.71 31.40 -23.50
N TYR A 614 45.24 31.73 -22.29
CA TYR A 614 46.13 32.21 -21.23
C TYR A 614 47.24 31.21 -20.92
N GLY A 615 48.49 31.65 -21.03
CA GLY A 615 49.68 30.84 -20.74
C GLY A 615 50.06 29.82 -21.83
N LEU A 616 49.43 29.87 -23.02
CA LEU A 616 49.76 29.01 -24.17
C LEU A 616 50.45 29.81 -25.28
N GLU A 617 51.35 29.16 -26.02
CA GLU A 617 51.95 29.78 -27.21
C GLU A 617 50.96 29.85 -28.38
N ASN A 618 51.18 30.77 -29.33
CA ASN A 618 50.36 30.88 -30.55
C ASN A 618 50.34 29.61 -31.42
N THR A 619 51.31 28.71 -31.23
CA THR A 619 51.38 27.39 -31.89
C THR A 619 50.52 26.33 -31.18
N GLN A 620 50.13 26.60 -29.93
CA GLN A 620 49.35 25.71 -29.06
C GLN A 620 47.91 26.18 -28.92
N CYS A 621 47.64 27.48 -29.00
CA CYS A 621 46.30 28.03 -28.93
C CYS A 621 46.15 29.22 -29.87
N GLN A 622 45.06 29.21 -30.64
CA GLN A 622 44.69 30.31 -31.52
C GLN A 622 43.22 30.63 -31.34
N THR A 623 42.90 31.91 -31.47
CA THR A 623 41.54 32.41 -31.43
C THR A 623 41.29 33.31 -32.63
N CYS A 624 40.05 33.35 -33.12
CA CYS A 624 39.68 34.15 -34.28
C CYS A 624 38.22 34.64 -34.17
N ALA A 625 37.90 35.74 -34.86
CA ALA A 625 36.67 36.52 -34.64
C ALA A 625 35.70 36.48 -35.84
N MET A 626 35.87 35.56 -36.78
CA MET A 626 34.93 35.34 -37.89
C MET A 626 34.21 34.01 -37.69
N ASP A 627 33.05 33.83 -38.31
CA ASP A 627 32.36 32.55 -38.23
C ASP A 627 33.20 31.46 -38.90
N ASN A 628 33.26 30.30 -38.25
CA ASN A 628 33.89 29.10 -38.76
C ASN A 628 35.39 29.30 -39.08
N CYS A 629 36.03 30.32 -38.49
CA CYS A 629 37.42 30.68 -38.76
C CYS A 629 38.43 29.70 -38.16
N ASN A 630 38.01 28.89 -37.20
CA ASN A 630 38.82 27.89 -36.55
C ASN A 630 38.84 26.59 -37.37
N ASN A 631 39.25 26.67 -38.64
CA ASN A 631 39.15 25.57 -39.60
C ASN A 631 40.48 24.90 -40.00
N LEU A 632 41.61 25.51 -39.66
CA LEU A 632 42.93 25.02 -40.05
C LEU A 632 43.22 23.63 -39.46
N SER A 633 43.82 22.73 -40.24
CA SER A 633 44.29 21.41 -39.78
C SER A 633 45.37 21.52 -38.69
N GLU A 634 45.67 20.42 -38.00
CA GLU A 634 46.78 20.34 -37.03
C GLU A 634 48.12 20.84 -37.63
N VAL A 635 48.41 20.41 -38.86
CA VAL A 635 49.62 20.83 -39.58
C VAL A 635 49.57 22.33 -39.91
N GLY A 636 48.39 22.84 -40.28
CA GLY A 636 48.15 24.26 -40.50
C GLY A 636 48.38 25.11 -39.25
N LEU A 637 47.97 24.62 -38.08
CA LEU A 637 48.15 25.32 -36.79
C LEU A 637 49.63 25.40 -36.38
N ARG A 638 50.37 24.30 -36.56
CA ARG A 638 51.82 24.27 -36.27
C ARG A 638 52.63 25.18 -37.19
N SER A 639 52.17 25.40 -38.42
CA SER A 639 52.86 26.21 -39.43
C SER A 639 52.45 27.69 -39.43
N SER A 640 51.23 28.04 -39.00
CA SER A 640 50.78 29.43 -38.91
C SER A 640 51.53 30.27 -37.87
N GLY A 641 52.14 29.64 -36.85
CA GLY A 641 53.07 30.30 -35.92
C GLY A 641 54.39 30.79 -36.55
N TRP A 642 54.78 30.27 -37.72
CA TRP A 642 56.04 30.62 -38.41
C TRP A 642 55.91 31.80 -39.37
N ILE A 643 54.70 32.15 -39.83
CA ILE A 643 54.49 33.21 -40.83
C ILE A 643 54.47 34.60 -40.17
N ALA A 644 54.14 34.71 -38.88
CA ALA A 644 54.14 35.98 -38.16
C ALA A 644 55.56 36.53 -37.86
N GLN A 645 56.60 35.69 -37.88
CA GLN A 645 58.00 36.14 -37.66
C GLN A 645 58.74 36.54 -38.94
N THR A 646 58.26 36.16 -40.14
CA THR A 646 58.95 36.48 -41.39
C THR A 646 58.47 37.78 -42.04
N SER A 647 57.26 38.26 -41.73
CA SER A 647 56.75 39.52 -42.29
C SER A 647 57.42 40.76 -41.69
N THR A 648 57.79 40.74 -40.41
CA THR A 648 58.56 41.83 -39.78
C THR A 648 60.00 41.87 -40.30
N PHE A 649 60.61 40.74 -40.62
CA PHE A 649 61.96 40.67 -41.17
C PHE A 649 62.04 41.22 -42.61
N ILE A 650 61.04 40.95 -43.44
CA ILE A 650 61.00 41.44 -44.84
C ILE A 650 60.72 42.96 -44.90
N VAL A 651 59.86 43.49 -44.02
CA VAL A 651 59.61 44.95 -43.93
C VAL A 651 60.83 45.70 -43.38
N TRP A 652 61.56 45.12 -42.43
CA TRP A 652 62.83 45.67 -41.95
C TRP A 652 63.94 45.65 -43.02
N ILE A 653 64.04 44.57 -43.81
CA ILE A 653 64.97 44.49 -44.94
C ILE A 653 64.58 45.51 -46.02
N ALA A 654 63.29 45.67 -46.36
CA ALA A 654 62.83 46.65 -47.33
C ALA A 654 63.11 48.10 -46.90
N MET A 655 62.96 48.42 -45.61
CA MET A 655 63.34 49.72 -45.04
C MET A 655 64.87 49.95 -45.09
N LEU A 656 65.69 48.94 -44.78
CA LEU A 656 67.16 49.02 -44.89
C LEU A 656 67.63 49.19 -46.34
N PHE A 657 66.97 48.56 -47.32
CA PHE A 657 67.25 48.78 -48.75
C PHE A 657 66.80 50.17 -49.24
N TYR A 658 65.70 50.71 -48.72
CA TYR A 658 65.27 52.07 -49.04
C TYR A 658 66.23 53.14 -48.48
N PHE A 659 66.75 52.95 -47.26
CA PHE A 659 67.72 53.86 -46.66
C PHE A 659 69.15 53.76 -47.24
N THR A 660 69.55 52.61 -47.78
CA THR A 660 70.85 52.45 -48.45
C THR A 660 70.84 52.99 -49.90
N CYS A 661 69.68 53.05 -50.56
CA CYS A 661 69.57 53.57 -51.92
C CYS A 661 69.53 55.12 -51.99
N ILE A 662 69.05 55.80 -50.95
CA ILE A 662 69.01 57.29 -50.91
C ILE A 662 70.39 57.91 -50.59
N ARG A 663 71.36 57.14 -50.09
CA ARG A 663 72.68 57.66 -49.69
C ARG A 663 73.79 57.56 -50.75
N ARG A 664 73.51 57.06 -51.97
CA ARG A 664 74.51 56.91 -53.05
C ARG A 664 74.31 57.78 -54.29
N THR A 665 73.35 58.70 -54.31
CA THR A 665 73.06 59.56 -55.49
C THR A 665 73.34 61.05 -55.25
N PHE A 666 74.38 61.38 -54.48
CA PHE A 666 74.97 62.72 -54.44
C PHE A 666 76.49 62.64 -54.26
N CYS A 667 77.23 62.48 -55.36
CA CYS A 667 78.55 63.10 -55.60
C CYS A 667 79.07 62.80 -57.01
N LEU A 668 79.08 63.86 -57.84
CA LEU A 668 80.04 64.19 -58.92
C LEU A 668 80.06 63.33 -60.20
N LEU A 669 79.20 63.68 -61.17
CA LEU A 669 79.54 64.51 -62.34
C LEU A 669 78.28 64.91 -63.10
#